data_AF-A0AAD5YYD9-F1
#
_entry.id   AF-A0AAD5YYD9-F1
#
_cell.length_a   1.000
_cell.length_b   1.000
_cell.length_c   1.000
_cell.angle_alpha   90.00
_cell.angle_beta   90.00
_cell.angle_gamma   90.00
#
_symmetry.space_group_name_H-M   'P 1'
#
loop_
_entity.id
_entity.type
_entity.pdbx_description
1 polymer ?
#
loop_
_entity_poly.entity_id
_entity_poly.type
_entity_poly.pdbx_seq_one_letter_code
_entity_poly.pdbx_strand_id
1 'polypeptide(L)'
;MASTLVLVLTTLLHLAVARPASYAVWAADSAIARSQGNGLDSSGQPSVSYEHGELQWGLRQLYERTGNQSYFNYIVAGANNIVYSNGTVHGGYTYVFVFLATEASDPLNSFSLTDYSLDPVRTGPTFLYLYQQTGQSKWKTAADTFRKQLQAHPRTAQGQFWHKKRYFNQGWLDGIYMGDVFYAQYTKDFQPTNSTAWADIATQFNLMYQNSIQASGDSHNIGLLYHGYDYSHTAVWASADRGHSPEVWDRALGWYAMALVDTLEIIPASEPGHATLLNILRTIAPKIRDSADASSGVWWLVMTQAGRTGNYFESSGSAMFVYALLKGVRLGYISDSDGSIVKAAKKAFQYMTSHWVISNSDGTMGWINTVQVGSLNGNGTFEYYISVPTVLNDLKGLAAFLLASLEYEKLIFELHSLNMRIGNPSALTIRCGLFILLGIAEVQAATNLTSLVNLFIGTASGANGGSGGNVFPGAAIPHGMAKVGIDVSTAPRQAGYIHDNSSITGISLLHDEGTGGNTNGGYGVFPLFPLINCNFTSCPVGLSARQALRAAGTDVASPGYFTTTFVNGIKLETTSTRRAGLIRFTFPASSTSRHVVVDLANDLQRSFHGGEMNITRNGRVQLQGTYLQSYGLDNCTAFACYDFVRSGASSPIVTYGTYKSVSTSSPTNITITPISNSATGTLNFPFTNNTNPTQAGALIQFNTGVVTARFGVSMISSAQACANAESEIGNNWDFDGIRETSRSMWESILERVVVDTEKEDPTVVQLLYSSLYRISLVPANFTGENPYWKGNEPFFDALFCSWDTFRTVHPFLSLIAPREWADIVRSYIDGWRNTGYIPECRSNTKNGFVQGGSDGMPILGDFAVKYSEFASELGVSVDDLYQALVDTAENTPPDWYRVGRENTGWKTFGYIPTAWVDPSGATGLATREASRAFEYALGDFAVRQAGVTLHKSADDAVKYTNRSMNFVNMWDASLVFDGFQGYAQRRFPNGSFAFSSPDACSPIDPVGHSCARGDDNNVGFYESSSWEMSFFAPQSMSTIVRLMGGEETFIQRVDHYFSKGYFQAGNEPSFAVPWAYHYANRPDLTALRVRGIVYKNFNTGIGGIPGNDDSGAMAALLAFHLLGLYPVPSTTQLLIGSPFLSSYTLTNTISPSQTFKTTVRVVNFDSRTLVQAPANGTNLYVQSVTVDGVRSKSRCWIDFWTLLRSKEVVIEVGQDPGVEVGCGTEDGAVPASLEAGGFGEPIPARVNPPNAQ
;
A
#
# COMPACT_ATOMS: atom_id res chain seq x y z
N MET A 1 30.42 56.94 -7.28
CA MET A 1 28.99 56.65 -7.06
C MET A 1 28.93 55.18 -6.64
N ALA A 2 29.07 54.83 -5.36
CA ALA A 2 28.12 55.04 -4.27
C ALA A 2 26.74 54.39 -4.55
N SER A 3 26.52 53.26 -3.88
CA SER A 3 25.24 52.75 -3.37
C SER A 3 24.20 52.20 -4.35
N THR A 4 24.39 50.98 -4.88
CA THR A 4 23.28 50.03 -5.19
C THR A 4 23.80 48.64 -5.58
N LEU A 5 24.28 47.81 -4.64
CA LEU A 5 24.31 46.33 -4.81
C LEU A 5 24.77 45.58 -3.54
N VAL A 6 24.11 45.75 -2.39
CA VAL A 6 24.32 44.85 -1.24
C VAL A 6 22.98 44.68 -0.51
N LEU A 7 22.12 43.76 -1.02
CA LEU A 7 21.11 43.08 -0.20
C LEU A 7 20.49 41.84 -0.88
N VAL A 8 21.24 41.02 -1.63
CA VAL A 8 20.76 39.68 -2.06
C VAL A 8 21.95 38.73 -2.13
N LEU A 9 22.53 38.39 -0.99
CA LEU A 9 23.61 37.40 -0.91
C LEU A 9 23.76 36.84 0.50
N THR A 10 22.70 36.21 1.04
CA THR A 10 22.76 35.18 2.11
C THR A 10 21.36 34.56 2.31
N THR A 11 20.91 33.72 1.38
CA THR A 11 19.87 32.69 1.63
C THR A 11 20.09 31.53 0.67
N LEU A 12 21.20 30.81 0.85
CA LEU A 12 21.44 29.52 0.24
C LEU A 12 21.18 28.44 1.30
N LEU A 13 20.30 27.50 0.93
CA LEU A 13 20.11 26.15 1.48
C LEU A 13 19.87 26.03 2.97
N HIS A 14 18.63 25.73 3.35
CA HIS A 14 18.26 24.54 4.13
C HIS A 14 16.81 24.20 3.70
N LEU A 15 16.64 23.28 2.74
CA LEU A 15 15.36 22.59 2.56
C LEU A 15 15.19 21.72 3.81
N ALA A 16 14.56 22.26 4.85
CA ALA A 16 14.19 21.47 6.01
C ALA A 16 13.20 20.40 5.54
N VAL A 17 13.61 19.13 5.65
CA VAL A 17 12.69 17.99 5.60
C VAL A 17 11.56 18.31 6.58
N ALA A 18 10.32 18.41 6.09
CA ALA A 18 9.19 18.73 6.95
C ALA A 18 9.07 17.63 8.00
N ARG A 19 9.33 17.99 9.27
CA ARG A 19 9.22 17.10 10.42
C ARG A 19 7.80 16.51 10.50
N PRO A 20 7.64 15.21 10.85
CA PRO A 20 6.32 14.66 11.14
C PRO A 20 5.61 15.43 12.26
N ALA A 21 4.29 15.58 12.17
CA ALA A 21 3.50 16.32 13.16
C ALA A 21 3.42 15.64 14.54
N SER A 22 3.74 14.34 14.64
CA SER A 22 3.70 13.53 15.86
C SER A 22 5.08 12.97 16.21
N TYR A 23 5.53 13.20 17.45
CA TYR A 23 6.75 12.60 17.97
C TYR A 23 6.58 11.11 18.25
N ALA A 24 5.37 10.69 18.60
CA ALA A 24 5.07 9.27 18.78
C ALA A 24 5.25 8.51 17.46
N VAL A 25 4.63 9.00 16.37
CA VAL A 25 4.82 8.42 15.02
C VAL A 25 6.29 8.44 14.62
N TRP A 26 6.96 9.58 14.79
CA TRP A 26 8.36 9.72 14.40
C TRP A 26 9.28 8.77 15.17
N ALA A 27 9.10 8.61 16.48
CA ALA A 27 9.87 7.68 17.30
C ALA A 27 9.64 6.22 16.90
N ALA A 28 8.38 5.83 16.68
CA ALA A 28 7.99 4.48 16.26
C ALA A 28 8.54 4.13 14.89
N ASP A 29 8.30 4.98 13.89
CA ASP A 29 8.75 4.76 12.51
C ASP A 29 10.28 4.70 12.43
N SER A 30 10.97 5.51 13.24
CA SER A 30 12.43 5.50 13.32
C SER A 30 12.98 4.25 13.97
N ALA A 31 12.31 3.72 14.99
CA ALA A 31 12.68 2.44 15.60
C ALA A 31 12.48 1.28 14.61
N ILE A 32 11.35 1.28 13.90
CA ILE A 32 11.01 0.29 12.87
C ILE A 32 11.99 0.36 11.70
N ALA A 33 12.34 1.56 11.23
CA ALA A 33 13.32 1.77 10.17
C ALA A 33 14.72 1.23 10.54
N ARG A 34 15.05 1.23 11.83
CA ARG A 34 16.28 0.62 12.38
C ARG A 34 16.14 -0.85 12.72
N SER A 35 15.02 -1.49 12.36
CA SER A 35 14.70 -2.88 12.71
C SER A 35 14.74 -3.16 14.22
N GLN A 36 14.43 -2.16 15.05
CA GLN A 36 14.40 -2.33 16.50
C GLN A 36 13.00 -2.79 16.94
N GLY A 37 12.91 -3.67 17.95
CA GLY A 37 11.61 -4.19 18.42
C GLY A 37 11.07 -5.41 17.68
N ASN A 38 11.83 -5.95 16.74
CA ASN A 38 11.45 -7.10 15.89
C ASN A 38 11.75 -8.48 16.51
N GLY A 39 12.07 -8.58 17.80
CA GLY A 39 12.39 -9.86 18.45
C GLY A 39 13.69 -10.52 17.97
N LEU A 40 14.56 -9.78 17.29
CA LEU A 40 15.88 -10.24 16.86
C LEU A 40 16.98 -9.37 17.49
N ASP A 41 18.09 -9.99 17.89
CA ASP A 41 19.29 -9.26 18.32
C ASP A 41 20.06 -8.65 17.13
N SER A 42 21.16 -7.94 17.43
CA SER A 42 22.00 -7.29 16.41
C SER A 42 22.65 -8.26 15.41
N SER A 43 22.66 -9.57 15.71
CA SER A 43 23.15 -10.63 14.82
C SER A 43 22.02 -11.31 14.04
N GLY A 44 20.78 -10.86 14.19
CA GLY A 44 19.60 -11.42 13.54
C GLY A 44 19.10 -12.71 14.19
N GLN A 45 19.56 -13.05 15.40
CA GLN A 45 19.08 -14.23 16.12
C GLN A 45 17.85 -13.90 16.97
N PRO A 46 16.87 -14.82 17.08
CA PRO A 46 15.75 -14.67 18.00
C PRO A 46 16.21 -14.31 19.41
N SER A 47 15.67 -13.22 19.96
CA SER A 47 16.02 -12.69 21.26
C SER A 47 14.79 -12.29 22.05
N VAL A 48 14.56 -12.95 23.18
CA VAL A 48 13.47 -12.60 24.10
C VAL A 48 13.99 -11.54 25.05
N SER A 49 13.70 -10.27 24.78
CA SER A 49 14.15 -9.16 25.62
C SER A 49 13.03 -8.19 25.99
N TYR A 50 13.18 -7.55 27.15
CA TYR A 50 12.21 -6.56 27.62
C TYR A 50 12.21 -5.30 26.77
N GLU A 51 13.34 -4.95 26.16
CA GLU A 51 13.43 -3.80 25.25
C GLU A 51 12.54 -4.00 24.01
N HIS A 52 12.49 -5.21 23.45
CA HIS A 52 11.57 -5.54 22.37
C HIS A 52 10.11 -5.49 22.85
N GLY A 53 9.82 -6.10 24.01
CA GLY A 53 8.48 -6.09 24.59
C GLY A 53 7.96 -4.69 24.87
N GLU A 54 8.83 -3.78 25.31
CA GLU A 54 8.48 -2.41 25.63
C GLU A 54 8.18 -1.57 24.38
N LEU A 55 9.02 -1.67 23.35
CA LEU A 55 8.72 -1.00 22.09
C LEU A 55 7.43 -1.54 21.47
N GLN A 56 7.21 -2.86 21.48
CA GLN A 56 5.96 -3.47 20.99
C GLN A 56 4.74 -2.99 21.77
N TRP A 57 4.87 -2.72 23.07
CA TRP A 57 3.81 -2.12 23.87
C TRP A 57 3.51 -0.68 23.46
N GLY A 58 4.53 0.12 23.17
CA GLY A 58 4.37 1.46 22.61
C GLY A 58 3.73 1.44 21.23
N LEU A 59 4.16 0.53 20.35
CA LEU A 59 3.59 0.32 19.02
C LEU A 59 2.12 -0.12 19.10
N ARG A 60 1.76 -0.94 20.09
CA ARG A 60 0.36 -1.32 20.35
C ARG A 60 -0.49 -0.08 20.62
N GLN A 61 -0.07 0.77 21.56
CA GLN A 61 -0.84 1.96 21.91
C GLN A 61 -0.92 2.96 20.74
N LEU A 62 0.14 3.03 19.93
CA LEU A 62 0.14 3.84 18.71
C LEU A 62 -0.79 3.27 17.64
N TYR A 63 -0.82 1.94 17.45
CA TYR A 63 -1.78 1.26 16.59
C TYR A 63 -3.22 1.53 17.04
N GLU A 64 -3.52 1.32 18.32
CA GLU A 64 -4.86 1.56 18.89
C GLU A 64 -5.31 3.02 18.70
N ARG A 65 -4.37 3.98 18.71
CA ARG A 65 -4.65 5.39 18.47
C ARG A 65 -4.81 5.75 16.99
N THR A 66 -4.02 5.17 16.11
CA THR A 66 -3.89 5.60 14.70
C THR A 66 -4.64 4.72 13.72
N GLY A 67 -4.97 3.49 14.09
CA GLY A 67 -5.45 2.46 13.18
C GLY A 67 -4.40 1.99 12.17
N ASN A 68 -3.14 2.44 12.26
CA ASN A 68 -2.12 2.12 11.27
C ASN A 68 -1.65 0.66 11.43
N GLN A 69 -2.17 -0.20 10.56
CA GLN A 69 -1.96 -1.65 10.58
C GLN A 69 -0.48 -2.06 10.49
N SER A 70 0.41 -1.20 9.98
CA SER A 70 1.85 -1.49 9.92
C SER A 70 2.46 -1.77 11.30
N TYR A 71 2.03 -1.04 12.33
CA TYR A 71 2.51 -1.22 13.71
C TYR A 71 2.06 -2.57 14.28
N PHE A 72 0.79 -2.95 14.07
CA PHE A 72 0.30 -4.26 14.48
C PHE A 72 1.04 -5.40 13.76
N ASN A 73 1.22 -5.27 12.45
CA ASN A 73 1.93 -6.27 11.66
C ASN A 73 3.40 -6.40 12.12
N TYR A 74 4.04 -5.30 12.48
CA TYR A 74 5.39 -5.30 13.04
C TYR A 74 5.46 -6.03 14.39
N ILE A 75 4.47 -5.83 15.27
CA ILE A 75 4.34 -6.56 16.53
C ILE A 75 4.17 -8.07 16.27
N VAL A 76 3.30 -8.45 15.33
CA VAL A 76 3.08 -9.85 14.94
C VAL A 76 4.35 -10.49 14.39
N ALA A 77 5.04 -9.81 13.47
CA ALA A 77 6.28 -10.29 12.89
C ALA A 77 7.36 -10.47 13.96
N GLY A 78 7.51 -9.48 14.85
CA GLY A 78 8.47 -9.55 15.94
C GLY A 78 8.18 -10.67 16.94
N ALA A 79 6.92 -10.91 17.26
CA ALA A 79 6.52 -12.02 18.13
C ALA A 79 6.71 -13.39 17.46
N ASN A 80 6.46 -13.51 16.15
CA ASN A 80 6.68 -14.74 15.40
C ASN A 80 8.17 -15.13 15.33
N ASN A 81 9.09 -14.17 15.43
CA ASN A 81 10.53 -14.46 15.46
C ASN A 81 10.97 -15.20 16.73
N ILE A 82 10.19 -15.14 17.81
CA ILE A 82 10.52 -15.71 19.12
C ILE A 82 9.48 -16.73 19.63
N VAL A 83 8.46 -17.05 18.83
CA VAL A 83 7.40 -18.01 19.17
C VAL A 83 7.16 -18.95 17.99
N TYR A 84 7.43 -20.24 18.21
CA TYR A 84 7.13 -21.27 17.22
C TYR A 84 5.62 -21.44 17.00
N SER A 85 5.24 -22.11 15.91
CA SER A 85 3.83 -22.39 15.58
C SER A 85 3.08 -23.17 16.67
N ASN A 86 3.78 -23.98 17.47
CA ASN A 86 3.20 -24.71 18.61
C ASN A 86 3.08 -23.86 19.89
N GLY A 87 3.49 -22.59 19.86
CA GLY A 87 3.45 -21.66 20.99
C GLY A 87 4.65 -21.75 21.95
N THR A 88 5.68 -22.53 21.61
CA THR A 88 6.93 -22.58 22.38
C THR A 88 7.73 -21.30 22.14
N VAL A 89 8.09 -20.61 23.23
CA VAL A 89 8.97 -19.43 23.19
C VAL A 89 10.41 -19.88 22.96
N HIS A 90 11.12 -19.22 22.06
CA HIS A 90 12.52 -19.52 21.72
C HIS A 90 13.34 -18.25 21.48
N GLY A 91 14.65 -18.44 21.36
CA GLY A 91 15.63 -17.36 21.26
C GLY A 91 16.46 -17.22 22.52
N GLY A 92 17.68 -16.71 22.37
CA GLY A 92 18.57 -16.47 23.48
C GLY A 92 18.06 -15.32 24.35
N TYR A 93 18.46 -15.31 25.63
CA TYR A 93 18.39 -14.11 26.45
C TYR A 93 19.76 -13.43 26.39
N THR A 94 19.99 -12.63 25.36
CA THR A 94 21.28 -11.97 25.12
C THR A 94 21.29 -10.59 25.78
N TYR A 95 22.17 -10.37 26.76
CA TYR A 95 22.56 -9.01 27.12
C TYR A 95 23.31 -8.42 25.92
N VAL A 96 22.73 -7.42 25.25
CA VAL A 96 23.41 -6.74 24.12
C VAL A 96 24.57 -5.92 24.67
N PHE A 97 25.72 -6.57 24.90
CA PHE A 97 27.01 -5.92 25.12
C PHE A 97 27.66 -5.66 23.76
N VAL A 98 27.47 -4.46 23.22
CA VAL A 98 28.29 -3.97 22.11
C VAL A 98 29.53 -3.32 22.74
N PHE A 99 30.69 -3.95 22.52
CA PHE A 99 32.03 -3.65 23.05
C PHE A 99 32.31 -4.06 24.51
N LEU A 100 32.55 -5.35 24.74
CA LEU A 100 33.76 -5.92 25.38
C LEU A 100 33.51 -7.43 25.53
N ALA A 101 33.87 -8.18 24.50
CA ALA A 101 33.85 -9.64 24.51
C ALA A 101 35.00 -10.15 25.38
N THR A 102 34.74 -10.43 26.64
CA THR A 102 35.49 -11.42 27.44
C THR A 102 34.55 -11.99 28.49
N GLU A 103 33.62 -12.86 28.07
CA GLU A 103 33.28 -14.12 28.75
C GLU A 103 32.43 -14.93 27.77
N ALA A 104 33.14 -15.68 26.92
CA ALA A 104 32.57 -16.77 26.17
C ALA A 104 32.38 -17.94 27.14
N SER A 105 31.13 -18.38 27.34
CA SER A 105 30.68 -19.78 27.51
C SER A 105 29.47 -19.88 28.45
N ASP A 106 28.27 -19.67 27.91
CA ASP A 106 27.15 -20.55 28.26
C ASP A 106 26.60 -21.15 26.95
N PRO A 107 26.74 -22.47 26.70
CA PRO A 107 26.40 -23.09 25.41
C PRO A 107 24.90 -23.28 25.14
N LEU A 108 24.00 -22.66 25.91
CA LEU A 108 22.56 -22.79 25.71
C LEU A 108 21.94 -21.49 25.21
N ASN A 109 21.96 -21.30 23.90
CA ASN A 109 21.24 -20.26 23.16
C ASN A 109 19.70 -20.46 23.17
N SER A 110 19.12 -20.74 24.34
CA SER A 110 17.69 -20.97 24.52
C SER A 110 17.19 -20.28 25.78
N PHE A 111 16.12 -19.47 25.67
CA PHE A 111 15.31 -19.01 26.78
C PHE A 111 15.05 -20.15 27.77
N SER A 112 15.59 -20.03 28.98
CA SER A 112 15.46 -21.06 30.02
C SER A 112 14.60 -20.57 31.17
N LEU A 113 13.49 -21.27 31.38
CA LEU A 113 12.64 -21.10 32.56
C LEU A 113 13.39 -21.36 33.88
N THR A 114 14.55 -22.02 33.85
CA THR A 114 15.32 -22.35 35.07
C THR A 114 16.16 -21.21 35.61
N ASP A 115 16.32 -20.13 34.83
CA ASP A 115 17.09 -18.94 35.20
C ASP A 115 16.27 -17.98 36.07
N TYR A 116 14.95 -18.15 36.08
CA TYR A 116 13.97 -17.34 36.82
C TYR A 116 14.32 -15.84 36.79
N SER A 117 14.39 -15.28 35.59
CA SER A 117 14.62 -13.86 35.35
C SER A 117 13.29 -13.16 35.08
N LEU A 118 13.03 -12.01 35.70
CA LEU A 118 11.83 -11.22 35.43
C LEU A 118 11.91 -10.49 34.08
N ASP A 119 13.10 -10.16 33.59
CA ASP A 119 13.26 -9.35 32.36
C ASP A 119 12.53 -9.91 31.13
N PRO A 120 12.68 -11.19 30.72
CA PRO A 120 11.97 -11.74 29.56
C PRO A 120 10.44 -11.68 29.70
N VAL A 121 9.92 -11.66 30.93
CA VAL A 121 8.48 -11.68 31.21
C VAL A 121 7.80 -10.42 30.65
N ARG A 122 8.55 -9.32 30.47
CA ARG A 122 8.03 -8.07 29.90
C ARG A 122 7.50 -8.23 28.47
N THR A 123 7.93 -9.26 27.73
CA THR A 123 7.38 -9.57 26.40
C THR A 123 5.99 -10.22 26.48
N GLY A 124 5.61 -10.77 27.64
CA GLY A 124 4.35 -11.46 27.87
C GLY A 124 3.07 -10.68 27.52
N PRO A 125 2.95 -9.37 27.85
CA PRO A 125 1.80 -8.56 27.45
C PRO A 125 1.61 -8.48 25.93
N THR A 126 2.68 -8.58 25.13
CA THR A 126 2.57 -8.71 23.67
C THR A 126 1.83 -9.99 23.30
N PHE A 127 2.18 -11.13 23.91
CA PHE A 127 1.52 -12.41 23.63
C PHE A 127 0.04 -12.39 24.04
N LEU A 128 -0.28 -11.79 25.18
CA LEU A 128 -1.66 -11.60 25.63
C LEU A 128 -2.47 -10.76 24.65
N TYR A 129 -1.89 -9.64 24.21
CA TYR A 129 -2.50 -8.78 23.21
C TYR A 129 -2.73 -9.50 21.88
N LEU A 130 -1.73 -10.20 21.36
CA LEU A 130 -1.86 -10.97 20.12
C LEU A 130 -2.89 -12.10 20.22
N TYR A 131 -3.00 -12.75 21.38
CA TYR A 131 -4.06 -13.73 21.61
C TYR A 131 -5.45 -13.08 21.53
N GLN A 132 -5.65 -11.93 22.18
CA GLN A 132 -6.92 -11.19 22.14
C GLN A 132 -7.29 -10.75 20.72
N GLN A 133 -6.32 -10.27 19.93
CA GLN A 133 -6.58 -9.76 18.59
C GLN A 133 -6.75 -10.86 17.53
N THR A 134 -6.06 -12.00 17.68
CA THR A 134 -6.01 -13.04 16.63
C THR A 134 -6.74 -14.33 16.96
N GLY A 135 -7.05 -14.57 18.25
CA GLY A 135 -7.61 -15.84 18.73
C GLY A 135 -6.67 -17.05 18.63
N GLN A 136 -5.43 -16.89 18.14
CA GLN A 136 -4.52 -18.03 17.91
C GLN A 136 -3.94 -18.58 19.22
N SER A 137 -4.18 -19.86 19.49
CA SER A 137 -3.79 -20.54 20.73
C SER A 137 -2.28 -20.51 21.03
N LYS A 138 -1.42 -20.43 19.99
CA LYS A 138 0.04 -20.35 20.16
C LYS A 138 0.48 -19.18 21.06
N TRP A 139 -0.20 -18.04 20.98
CA TRP A 139 0.11 -16.86 21.78
C TRP A 139 -0.26 -17.07 23.25
N LYS A 140 -1.39 -17.73 23.50
CA LYS A 140 -1.79 -18.12 24.85
C LYS A 140 -0.81 -19.12 25.46
N THR A 141 -0.35 -20.12 24.69
CA THR A 141 0.69 -21.07 25.14
C THR A 141 2.00 -20.37 25.50
N ALA A 142 2.41 -19.37 24.72
CA ALA A 142 3.58 -18.55 25.01
C ALA A 142 3.41 -17.75 26.31
N ALA A 143 2.25 -17.10 26.50
CA ALA A 143 1.93 -16.40 27.76
C ALA A 143 1.89 -17.37 28.97
N ASP A 144 1.34 -18.57 28.80
CA ASP A 144 1.28 -19.60 29.85
C ASP A 144 2.65 -20.03 30.35
N THR A 145 3.66 -19.97 29.47
CA THR A 145 5.06 -20.25 29.79
C THR A 145 5.60 -19.27 30.84
N PHE A 146 5.38 -17.96 30.64
CA PHE A 146 5.77 -16.94 31.62
C PHE A 146 4.91 -16.98 32.88
N ARG A 147 3.61 -17.29 32.76
CA ARG A 147 2.75 -17.46 33.94
C ARG A 147 3.23 -18.60 34.84
N LYS A 148 3.63 -19.73 34.26
CA LYS A 148 4.21 -20.88 34.99
C LYS A 148 5.52 -20.50 35.68
N GLN A 149 6.36 -19.68 35.04
CA GLN A 149 7.56 -19.16 35.68
C GLN A 149 7.22 -18.39 36.96
N LEU A 150 6.30 -17.42 36.88
CA LEU A 150 5.89 -16.59 38.03
C LEU A 150 5.32 -17.42 39.20
N GLN A 151 4.66 -18.56 38.92
CA GLN A 151 4.16 -19.46 39.97
C GLN A 151 5.29 -20.12 40.77
N ALA A 152 6.40 -20.45 40.12
CA ALA A 152 7.55 -21.12 40.72
C ALA A 152 8.74 -20.17 40.96
N HIS A 153 8.57 -18.86 40.75
CA HIS A 153 9.65 -17.89 40.80
C HIS A 153 10.18 -17.75 42.23
N PRO A 154 11.51 -17.74 42.45
CA PRO A 154 12.10 -17.58 43.77
C PRO A 154 11.66 -16.28 44.45
N ARG A 155 11.46 -16.35 45.76
CA ARG A 155 10.98 -15.23 46.57
C ARG A 155 11.79 -15.05 47.84
N THR A 156 11.84 -13.81 48.32
CA THR A 156 12.33 -13.51 49.66
C THR A 156 11.39 -14.11 50.71
N ALA A 157 11.81 -14.18 51.97
CA ALA A 157 10.93 -14.67 53.04
C ALA A 157 9.68 -13.77 53.24
N GLN A 158 9.74 -12.51 52.80
CA GLN A 158 8.60 -11.58 52.78
C GLN A 158 7.65 -11.82 51.59
N GLY A 159 8.06 -12.60 50.59
CA GLY A 159 7.24 -12.93 49.41
C GLY A 159 7.56 -12.13 48.14
N GLN A 160 8.55 -11.23 48.17
CA GLN A 160 9.00 -10.48 46.99
C GLN A 160 9.69 -11.40 45.99
N PHE A 161 9.35 -11.31 44.70
CA PHE A 161 10.11 -11.96 43.64
C PHE A 161 11.56 -11.51 43.62
N TRP A 162 12.47 -12.49 43.55
CA TRP A 162 13.85 -12.18 43.22
C TRP A 162 13.90 -11.63 41.80
N HIS A 163 14.71 -10.60 41.56
CA HIS A 163 14.83 -10.02 40.23
C HIS A 163 15.32 -11.08 39.22
N LYS A 164 16.33 -11.87 39.60
CA LYS A 164 16.83 -13.06 38.88
C LYS A 164 17.27 -14.11 39.87
N LYS A 165 17.26 -15.41 39.51
CA LYS A 165 17.76 -16.49 40.40
C LYS A 165 19.18 -16.25 40.92
N ARG A 166 20.05 -15.69 40.07
CA ARG A 166 21.44 -15.37 40.41
C ARG A 166 21.59 -14.21 41.41
N TYR A 167 20.56 -13.36 41.52
CA TYR A 167 20.52 -12.25 42.48
C TYR A 167 19.72 -12.70 43.71
N PHE A 168 20.36 -13.58 44.48
CA PHE A 168 19.79 -14.19 45.68
C PHE A 168 19.19 -13.13 46.61
N ASN A 169 17.90 -13.25 46.95
CA ASN A 169 17.16 -12.37 47.86
C ASN A 169 17.04 -10.89 47.46
N GLN A 170 17.32 -10.53 46.20
CA GLN A 170 17.26 -9.14 45.75
C GLN A 170 15.96 -8.83 45.00
N GLY A 171 15.25 -7.79 45.43
CA GLY A 171 14.17 -7.16 44.68
C GLY A 171 14.64 -5.84 44.06
N TRP A 172 14.43 -5.64 42.76
CA TRP A 172 14.76 -4.39 42.06
C TRP A 172 13.48 -3.74 41.54
N LEU A 173 13.41 -2.40 41.53
CA LEU A 173 12.28 -1.63 41.01
C LEU A 173 11.95 -2.02 39.56
N ASP A 174 12.98 -2.25 38.75
CA ASP A 174 12.91 -2.70 37.35
C ASP A 174 12.03 -3.95 37.21
N GLY A 175 12.23 -4.92 38.11
CA GLY A 175 11.54 -6.21 38.09
C GLY A 175 10.02 -6.09 38.20
N ILE A 176 9.53 -5.05 38.88
CA ILE A 176 8.09 -4.80 39.04
C ILE A 176 7.44 -4.52 37.69
N TYR A 177 8.07 -3.69 36.86
CA TYR A 177 7.54 -3.40 35.53
C TYR A 177 7.61 -4.62 34.60
N MET A 178 8.69 -5.40 34.70
CA MET A 178 8.88 -6.56 33.83
C MET A 178 7.91 -7.71 34.13
N GLY A 179 7.70 -8.01 35.41
CA GLY A 179 6.91 -9.16 35.86
C GLY A 179 5.45 -8.84 36.16
N ASP A 180 5.20 -7.81 36.96
CA ASP A 180 3.90 -7.63 37.61
C ASP A 180 2.84 -7.00 36.70
N VAL A 181 3.23 -6.20 35.71
CA VAL A 181 2.29 -5.69 34.69
C VAL A 181 1.75 -6.85 33.85
N PHE A 182 2.61 -7.79 33.46
CA PHE A 182 2.19 -9.03 32.81
C PHE A 182 1.33 -9.89 33.74
N TYR A 183 1.72 -10.04 35.00
CA TYR A 183 0.97 -10.82 35.97
C TYR A 183 -0.45 -10.26 36.17
N ALA A 184 -0.59 -8.95 36.28
CA ALA A 184 -1.88 -8.28 36.37
C ALA A 184 -2.72 -8.51 35.11
N GLN A 185 -2.16 -8.31 33.92
CA GLN A 185 -2.88 -8.49 32.66
C GLN A 185 -3.34 -9.94 32.48
N TYR A 186 -2.48 -10.92 32.75
CA TYR A 186 -2.84 -12.34 32.71
C TYR A 186 -3.95 -12.66 33.72
N THR A 187 -3.85 -12.12 34.95
CA THR A 187 -4.86 -12.34 35.99
C THR A 187 -6.21 -11.75 35.58
N LYS A 188 -6.24 -10.53 35.03
CA LYS A 188 -7.45 -9.92 34.49
C LYS A 188 -8.11 -10.79 33.43
N ASP A 189 -7.33 -11.31 32.49
CA ASP A 189 -7.87 -11.98 31.32
C ASP A 189 -8.31 -13.42 31.59
N PHE A 190 -7.62 -14.14 32.49
CA PHE A 190 -7.84 -15.57 32.70
C PHE A 190 -8.17 -15.99 34.13
N GLN A 191 -7.92 -15.14 35.11
CA GLN A 191 -8.12 -15.43 36.53
C GLN A 191 -8.75 -14.23 37.29
N PRO A 192 -9.77 -13.54 36.76
CA PRO A 192 -10.21 -12.24 37.28
C PRO A 192 -10.72 -12.29 38.73
N THR A 193 -11.20 -13.46 39.17
CA THR A 193 -11.71 -13.69 40.53
C THR A 193 -10.66 -14.24 41.51
N ASN A 194 -9.40 -14.37 41.09
CA ASN A 194 -8.32 -14.91 41.91
C ASN A 194 -7.76 -13.84 42.85
N SER A 195 -8.44 -13.64 43.97
CA SER A 195 -8.05 -12.66 45.00
C SER A 195 -6.64 -12.89 45.55
N THR A 196 -6.17 -14.15 45.62
CA THR A 196 -4.78 -14.46 46.03
C THR A 196 -3.76 -13.92 45.04
N ALA A 197 -4.03 -14.02 43.73
CA ALA A 197 -3.14 -13.46 42.70
C ALA A 197 -3.14 -11.93 42.74
N TRP A 198 -4.30 -11.29 42.92
CA TRP A 198 -4.39 -9.83 43.06
C TRP A 198 -3.66 -9.33 44.32
N ALA A 199 -3.80 -10.04 45.44
CA ALA A 199 -3.09 -9.74 46.68
C ALA A 199 -1.57 -9.92 46.53
N ASP A 200 -1.12 -10.94 45.80
CA ASP A 200 0.31 -11.16 45.52
C ASP A 200 0.90 -10.05 44.66
N ILE A 201 0.22 -9.63 43.58
CA ILE A 201 0.62 -8.48 42.75
C ILE A 201 0.78 -7.23 43.63
N ALA A 202 -0.23 -6.91 44.46
CA ALA A 202 -0.15 -5.77 45.35
C ALA A 202 1.00 -5.88 46.37
N THR A 203 1.29 -7.10 46.83
CA THR A 203 2.41 -7.39 47.74
C THR A 203 3.75 -7.07 47.08
N GLN A 204 3.94 -7.40 45.79
CA GLN A 204 5.18 -7.07 45.07
C GLN A 204 5.45 -5.57 45.03
N PHE A 205 4.42 -4.75 44.73
CA PHE A 205 4.55 -3.29 44.74
C PHE A 205 4.81 -2.75 46.15
N ASN A 206 4.06 -3.23 47.15
CA ASN A 206 4.17 -2.72 48.50
C ASN A 206 5.52 -3.06 49.16
N LEU A 207 6.01 -4.30 49.03
CA LEU A 207 7.31 -4.68 49.58
C LEU A 207 8.45 -3.88 48.95
N MET A 208 8.39 -3.64 47.62
CA MET A 208 9.34 -2.78 46.95
C MET A 208 9.31 -1.35 47.51
N TYR A 209 8.11 -0.78 47.67
CA TYR A 209 7.96 0.56 48.25
C TYR A 209 8.50 0.64 49.69
N GLN A 210 8.11 -0.29 50.57
CA GLN A 210 8.47 -0.26 51.99
C GLN A 210 9.98 -0.40 52.21
N ASN A 211 10.64 -1.26 51.43
CA ASN A 211 12.06 -1.51 51.59
C ASN A 211 12.93 -0.46 50.87
N SER A 212 12.44 0.16 49.80
CA SER A 212 13.23 1.12 49.02
C SER A 212 12.93 2.60 49.27
N ILE A 213 11.84 2.96 49.96
CA ILE A 213 11.53 4.37 50.23
C ILE A 213 12.56 5.04 51.14
N GLN A 214 13.04 6.23 50.77
CA GLN A 214 13.92 7.04 51.61
C GLN A 214 13.25 7.48 52.91
N ALA A 215 13.94 7.30 54.02
CA ALA A 215 13.55 7.78 55.34
C ALA A 215 14.01 9.23 55.56
N SER A 216 13.29 9.97 56.42
CA SER A 216 13.58 11.39 56.72
C SER A 216 15.04 11.68 57.14
N GLY A 217 15.75 10.68 57.69
CA GLY A 217 17.14 10.79 58.14
C GLY A 217 18.20 10.36 57.13
N ASP A 218 17.82 9.94 55.92
CA ASP A 218 18.77 9.45 54.91
C ASP A 218 19.62 10.59 54.33
N SER A 219 20.88 10.30 54.01
CA SER A 219 21.75 11.25 53.32
C SER A 219 21.21 11.53 51.92
N HIS A 220 21.05 12.82 51.59
CA HIS A 220 20.47 13.28 50.32
C HIS A 220 19.03 12.80 50.06
N ASN A 221 18.20 12.77 51.10
CA ASN A 221 16.80 12.42 51.02
C ASN A 221 16.01 13.38 50.10
N ILE A 222 15.45 12.83 49.03
CA ILE A 222 14.49 13.48 48.11
C ILE A 222 13.10 12.83 48.18
N GLY A 223 12.94 11.87 49.10
CA GLY A 223 11.70 11.18 49.43
C GLY A 223 11.26 10.16 48.39
N LEU A 224 12.18 9.67 47.56
CA LEU A 224 11.92 8.71 46.47
C LEU A 224 12.50 7.33 46.78
N LEU A 225 12.36 6.38 45.85
CA LEU A 225 12.74 4.98 46.05
C LEU A 225 14.17 4.72 45.57
N TYR A 226 14.98 4.10 46.42
CA TYR A 226 16.25 3.49 46.04
C TYR A 226 16.04 2.39 44.99
N HIS A 227 17.03 2.18 44.11
CA HIS A 227 16.95 1.23 42.98
C HIS A 227 16.44 -0.18 43.36
N GLY A 228 16.91 -0.74 44.47
CA GLY A 228 16.44 -2.05 44.92
C GLY A 228 16.84 -2.34 46.36
N TYR A 229 16.48 -3.53 46.85
CA TYR A 229 16.87 -4.01 48.16
C TYR A 229 17.29 -5.47 48.13
N ASP A 230 18.21 -5.85 49.02
CA ASP A 230 18.57 -7.22 49.33
C ASP A 230 18.04 -7.59 50.71
N TYR A 231 17.04 -8.48 50.75
CA TYR A 231 16.45 -8.96 51.99
C TYR A 231 17.45 -9.67 52.91
N SER A 232 18.53 -10.22 52.36
CA SER A 232 19.56 -10.92 53.15
C SER A 232 20.64 -10.01 53.72
N HIS A 233 20.69 -8.75 53.30
CA HIS A 233 21.74 -7.79 53.66
C HIS A 233 23.18 -8.27 53.37
N THR A 234 23.34 -9.14 52.36
CA THR A 234 24.65 -9.71 51.99
C THR A 234 25.27 -9.03 50.78
N ALA A 235 24.48 -8.38 49.94
CA ALA A 235 24.99 -7.59 48.83
C ALA A 235 25.85 -6.43 49.36
N VAL A 236 26.96 -6.13 48.68
CA VAL A 236 27.96 -5.12 49.09
C VAL A 236 27.38 -3.71 49.25
N TRP A 237 26.25 -3.44 48.60
CA TRP A 237 25.54 -2.17 48.60
C TRP A 237 24.33 -2.13 49.54
N ALA A 238 23.98 -3.26 50.16
CA ALA A 238 22.78 -3.37 50.98
C ALA A 238 22.93 -2.59 52.28
N SER A 239 21.99 -1.69 52.54
CA SER A 239 21.94 -0.95 53.79
C SER A 239 21.69 -1.87 54.99
N ALA A 240 22.16 -1.47 56.18
CA ALA A 240 21.97 -2.26 57.39
C ALA A 240 20.53 -2.24 57.93
N ASP A 241 19.71 -1.26 57.56
CA ASP A 241 18.35 -1.11 58.09
C ASP A 241 17.34 -2.00 57.36
N ARG A 242 17.26 -1.88 56.03
CA ARG A 242 16.25 -2.52 55.17
C ARG A 242 16.84 -3.16 53.91
N GLY A 243 18.17 -3.13 53.78
CA GLY A 243 18.87 -3.77 52.68
C GLY A 243 18.82 -2.97 51.37
N HIS A 244 18.39 -1.71 51.39
CA HIS A 244 18.25 -0.90 50.18
C HIS A 244 19.59 -0.50 49.58
N SER A 245 19.60 -0.21 48.28
CA SER A 245 20.75 0.35 47.57
C SER A 245 20.99 1.82 47.96
N PRO A 246 22.19 2.38 47.71
CA PRO A 246 22.53 3.71 48.24
C PRO A 246 21.99 4.88 47.42
N GLU A 247 21.59 4.66 46.17
CA GLU A 247 21.19 5.74 45.25
C GLU A 247 19.78 5.58 44.69
N VAL A 248 19.10 6.71 44.46
CA VAL A 248 17.89 6.78 43.64
C VAL A 248 18.35 6.92 42.19
N TRP A 249 18.29 5.81 41.45
CA TRP A 249 18.56 5.79 40.01
C TRP A 249 17.27 6.03 39.24
N ASP A 250 17.30 7.04 38.37
CA ASP A 250 16.10 7.58 37.72
C ASP A 250 15.33 6.54 36.90
N ARG A 251 16.00 5.75 36.05
CA ARG A 251 15.33 4.74 35.21
C ARG A 251 14.67 3.64 36.05
N ALA A 252 15.29 3.18 37.12
CA ALA A 252 14.69 2.17 38.01
C ALA A 252 13.38 2.70 38.63
N LEU A 253 13.41 3.93 39.14
CA LEU A 253 12.20 4.60 39.63
C LEU A 253 11.18 4.87 38.53
N GLY A 254 11.64 5.18 37.31
CA GLY A 254 10.83 5.36 36.11
C GLY A 254 10.02 4.10 35.80
N TRP A 255 10.67 2.92 35.75
CA TRP A 255 9.99 1.65 35.55
C TRP A 255 8.90 1.40 36.60
N TYR A 256 9.20 1.66 37.88
CA TYR A 256 8.22 1.50 38.95
C TYR A 256 7.03 2.46 38.80
N ALA A 257 7.28 3.70 38.41
CA ALA A 257 6.21 4.69 38.17
C ALA A 257 5.31 4.28 37.00
N MET A 258 5.88 3.76 35.90
CA MET A 258 5.12 3.19 34.79
C MET A 258 4.30 1.98 35.23
N ALA A 259 4.90 1.07 36.01
CA ALA A 259 4.23 -0.12 36.52
C ALA A 259 3.00 0.22 37.34
N LEU A 260 3.06 1.27 38.18
CA LEU A 260 1.94 1.73 38.99
C LEU A 260 0.77 2.18 38.12
N VAL A 261 1.00 3.08 37.15
CA VAL A 261 -0.10 3.62 36.31
C VAL A 261 -0.69 2.57 35.37
N ASP A 262 0.15 1.65 34.86
CA ASP A 262 -0.30 0.57 33.98
C ASP A 262 -1.08 -0.50 34.75
N THR A 263 -0.62 -0.86 35.96
CA THR A 263 -1.30 -1.86 36.79
C THR A 263 -2.61 -1.32 37.38
N LEU A 264 -2.67 -0.03 37.74
CA LEU A 264 -3.90 0.60 38.23
C LEU A 264 -5.04 0.59 37.19
N GLU A 265 -4.71 0.61 35.90
CA GLU A 265 -5.70 0.47 34.82
C GLU A 265 -6.22 -0.98 34.66
N ILE A 266 -5.51 -1.95 35.25
CA ILE A 266 -5.78 -3.39 35.12
C ILE A 266 -6.46 -3.96 36.37
N ILE A 267 -5.94 -3.63 37.56
CA ILE A 267 -6.44 -4.17 38.83
C ILE A 267 -7.83 -3.60 39.16
N PRO A 268 -8.83 -4.45 39.49
CA PRO A 268 -10.16 -3.95 39.82
C PRO A 268 -10.14 -3.00 41.02
N ALA A 269 -10.90 -1.90 40.97
CA ALA A 269 -11.00 -0.93 42.06
C ALA A 269 -11.54 -1.53 43.38
N SER A 270 -12.24 -2.67 43.31
CA SER A 270 -12.71 -3.43 44.47
C SER A 270 -11.62 -4.20 45.20
N GLU A 271 -10.48 -4.48 44.56
CA GLU A 271 -9.36 -5.18 45.19
C GLU A 271 -8.62 -4.23 46.14
N PRO A 272 -8.32 -4.65 47.39
CA PRO A 272 -7.56 -3.83 48.35
C PRO A 272 -6.20 -3.36 47.80
N GLY A 273 -5.61 -4.15 46.88
CA GLY A 273 -4.40 -3.81 46.17
C GLY A 273 -4.49 -2.50 45.38
N HIS A 274 -5.65 -2.18 44.78
CA HIS A 274 -5.83 -0.95 44.01
C HIS A 274 -5.59 0.29 44.88
N ALA A 275 -6.17 0.33 46.08
CA ALA A 275 -5.97 1.42 47.03
C ALA A 275 -4.50 1.56 47.47
N THR A 276 -3.80 0.44 47.61
CA THR A 276 -2.38 0.41 47.99
C THR A 276 -1.51 1.02 46.89
N LEU A 277 -1.66 0.56 45.64
CA LEU A 277 -0.93 1.09 44.49
C LEU A 277 -1.23 2.57 44.26
N LEU A 278 -2.50 2.97 44.39
CA LEU A 278 -2.93 4.36 44.22
C LEU A 278 -2.29 5.27 45.28
N ASN A 279 -2.21 4.81 46.53
CA ASN A 279 -1.56 5.56 47.61
C ASN A 279 -0.05 5.72 47.36
N ILE A 280 0.61 4.68 46.87
CA ILE A 280 2.03 4.74 46.50
C ILE A 280 2.24 5.76 45.38
N LEU A 281 1.47 5.67 44.29
CA LEU A 281 1.56 6.61 43.16
C LEU A 281 1.37 8.06 43.61
N ARG A 282 0.32 8.33 44.42
CA ARG A 282 0.03 9.66 44.98
C ARG A 282 1.13 10.17 45.91
N THR A 283 1.89 9.27 46.53
CA THR A 283 3.00 9.64 47.40
C THR A 283 4.25 10.03 46.61
N ILE A 284 4.58 9.29 45.55
CA ILE A 284 5.81 9.52 44.80
C ILE A 284 5.68 10.56 43.68
N ALA A 285 4.49 10.71 43.06
CA ALA A 285 4.33 11.60 41.90
C ALA A 285 4.66 13.09 42.19
N PRO A 286 4.21 13.70 43.31
CA PRO A 286 4.62 15.06 43.64
C PRO A 286 6.13 15.19 43.89
N LYS A 287 6.76 14.17 44.47
CA LYS A 287 8.20 14.15 44.74
C LYS A 287 9.03 13.95 43.46
N ILE A 288 8.51 13.19 42.50
CA ILE A 288 9.08 13.11 41.15
C ILE A 288 9.03 14.51 40.52
N ARG A 289 7.88 15.20 40.54
CA ARG A 289 7.78 16.59 40.07
C ARG A 289 8.81 17.51 40.76
N ASP A 290 8.91 17.44 42.08
CA ASP A 290 9.76 18.34 42.88
C ASP A 290 11.26 18.08 42.73
N SER A 291 11.65 16.89 42.26
CA SER A 291 13.05 16.52 41.99
C SER A 291 13.50 16.85 40.57
N ALA A 292 12.62 17.39 39.72
CA ALA A 292 13.00 17.87 38.39
C ALA A 292 13.96 19.07 38.52
N ASP A 293 14.97 19.15 37.66
CA ASP A 293 15.88 20.29 37.67
C ASP A 293 15.14 21.60 37.34
N ALA A 294 15.39 22.63 38.14
CA ALA A 294 14.66 23.89 38.04
C ALA A 294 14.85 24.59 36.69
N SER A 295 16.00 24.39 36.03
CA SER A 295 16.31 25.02 34.75
C SER A 295 15.76 24.21 33.58
N SER A 296 16.13 22.94 33.45
CA SER A 296 15.79 22.08 32.33
C SER A 296 14.39 21.48 32.44
N GLY A 297 13.92 21.22 33.66
CA GLY A 297 12.67 20.52 33.95
C GLY A 297 12.75 19.00 33.81
N VAL A 298 13.94 18.43 33.52
CA VAL A 298 14.17 16.97 33.45
C VAL A 298 14.99 16.47 34.63
N TRP A 299 15.21 15.16 34.72
CA TRP A 299 15.81 14.51 35.90
C TRP A 299 17.25 14.06 35.65
N TRP A 300 18.03 14.06 36.73
CA TRP A 300 19.41 13.59 36.75
C TRP A 300 19.44 12.06 36.85
N LEU A 301 20.41 11.40 36.18
CA LEU A 301 20.65 9.95 36.26
C LEU A 301 20.61 9.46 37.71
N VAL A 302 21.45 10.05 38.58
CA VAL A 302 21.43 9.78 40.02
C VAL A 302 20.73 10.94 40.72
N MET A 303 19.46 10.74 41.07
CA MET A 303 18.57 11.81 41.55
C MET A 303 18.95 12.29 42.95
N THR A 304 19.49 11.40 43.78
CA THR A 304 20.04 11.70 45.11
C THR A 304 21.23 12.66 45.06
N GLN A 305 21.92 12.78 43.93
CA GLN A 305 23.13 13.59 43.80
C GLN A 305 23.03 14.55 42.62
N ALA A 306 21.88 15.19 42.47
CA ALA A 306 21.61 16.21 41.46
C ALA A 306 22.69 17.30 41.45
N GLY A 307 23.21 17.62 40.27
CA GLY A 307 24.24 18.65 40.08
C GLY A 307 25.67 18.25 40.50
N ARG A 308 25.89 17.06 41.08
CA ARG A 308 27.24 16.57 41.37
C ARG A 308 28.03 16.39 40.07
N THR A 309 29.30 16.79 40.07
CA THR A 309 30.19 16.67 38.91
C THR A 309 30.20 15.24 38.35
N GLY A 310 30.00 15.12 37.04
CA GLY A 310 29.93 13.84 36.33
C GLY A 310 28.51 13.27 36.19
N ASN A 311 27.53 13.75 36.97
CA ASN A 311 26.12 13.43 36.76
C ASN A 311 25.60 14.14 35.50
N TYR A 312 24.52 13.63 34.91
CA TYR A 312 23.90 14.21 33.71
C TYR A 312 22.39 13.97 33.68
N PHE A 313 21.68 14.73 32.83
CA PHE A 313 20.26 14.49 32.57
C PHE A 313 20.08 13.27 31.67
N GLU A 314 19.40 12.25 32.19
CA GLU A 314 19.24 10.96 31.53
C GLU A 314 17.84 10.86 30.89
N SER A 315 17.80 10.35 29.67
CA SER A 315 16.64 10.52 28.81
C SER A 315 15.54 9.49 29.02
N SER A 316 15.89 8.27 29.45
CA SER A 316 14.91 7.20 29.69
C SER A 316 14.09 7.44 30.95
N GLY A 317 14.71 7.68 32.11
CA GLY A 317 13.99 7.95 33.36
C GLY A 317 13.10 9.19 33.24
N SER A 318 13.62 10.25 32.62
CA SER A 318 12.84 11.46 32.33
C SER A 318 11.60 11.19 31.46
N ALA A 319 11.73 10.38 30.40
CA ALA A 319 10.60 10.01 29.56
C ALA A 319 9.55 9.17 30.32
N MET A 320 10.01 8.22 31.15
CA MET A 320 9.13 7.38 31.98
C MET A 320 8.34 8.21 33.01
N PHE A 321 8.97 9.22 33.62
CA PHE A 321 8.28 10.14 34.52
C PHE A 321 7.23 10.98 33.80
N VAL A 322 7.54 11.50 32.61
CA VAL A 322 6.55 12.23 31.81
C VAL A 322 5.35 11.34 31.47
N TYR A 323 5.60 10.10 31.03
CA TYR A 323 4.52 9.14 30.77
C TYR A 323 3.66 8.91 32.02
N ALA A 324 4.27 8.55 33.15
CA ALA A 324 3.54 8.21 34.36
C ALA A 324 2.76 9.41 34.96
N LEU A 325 3.36 10.60 34.97
CA LEU A 325 2.69 11.81 35.46
C LEU A 325 1.50 12.20 34.58
N LEU A 326 1.67 12.23 33.26
CA LEU A 326 0.59 12.60 32.34
C LEU A 326 -0.53 11.57 32.35
N LYS A 327 -0.20 10.27 32.28
CA LYS A 327 -1.19 9.19 32.33
C LYS A 327 -1.92 9.17 33.68
N GLY A 328 -1.21 9.35 34.79
CA GLY A 328 -1.80 9.38 36.12
C GLY A 328 -2.75 10.56 36.34
N VAL A 329 -2.46 11.73 35.77
CA VAL A 329 -3.40 12.87 35.78
C VAL A 329 -4.60 12.61 34.86
N ARG A 330 -4.38 12.13 33.63
CA ARG A 330 -5.45 11.82 32.66
C ARG A 330 -6.45 10.81 33.21
N LEU A 331 -5.97 9.78 33.91
CA LEU A 331 -6.81 8.75 34.54
C LEU A 331 -7.41 9.20 35.89
N GLY A 332 -7.11 10.41 36.38
CA GLY A 332 -7.62 10.93 37.65
C GLY A 332 -6.99 10.30 38.90
N TYR A 333 -5.90 9.54 38.74
CA TYR A 333 -5.18 8.91 39.85
C TYR A 333 -4.35 9.93 40.63
N ILE A 334 -3.77 10.92 39.94
CA ILE A 334 -3.02 12.03 40.53
C ILE A 334 -3.88 13.29 40.45
N SER A 335 -4.06 13.97 41.58
CA SER A 335 -4.70 15.29 41.59
C SER A 335 -3.71 16.34 41.09
N ASP A 336 -4.14 17.17 40.13
CA ASP A 336 -3.36 18.28 39.59
C ASP A 336 -4.19 19.58 39.53
N SER A 337 -4.87 19.89 40.64
CA SER A 337 -5.78 21.05 40.72
C SER A 337 -5.08 22.40 40.50
N ASP A 338 -3.78 22.49 40.78
CA ASP A 338 -2.98 23.70 40.54
C ASP A 338 -2.22 23.67 39.19
N GLY A 339 -2.37 22.58 38.42
CA GLY A 339 -1.72 22.36 37.12
C GLY A 339 -0.20 22.16 37.21
N SER A 340 0.37 22.00 38.41
CA SER A 340 1.81 21.94 38.62
C SER A 340 2.45 20.67 38.06
N ILE A 341 1.77 19.52 38.13
CA ILE A 341 2.25 18.23 37.62
C ILE A 341 2.29 18.24 36.10
N VAL A 342 1.18 18.62 35.45
CA VAL A 342 1.11 18.74 33.98
C VAL A 342 2.11 19.78 33.49
N LYS A 343 2.26 20.92 34.18
CA LYS A 343 3.24 21.94 33.82
C LYS A 343 4.68 21.41 33.87
N ALA A 344 5.04 20.67 34.90
CA ALA A 344 6.36 20.04 35.00
C ALA A 344 6.58 19.00 33.89
N ALA A 345 5.62 18.11 33.65
CA ALA A 345 5.71 17.10 32.60
C ALA A 345 5.80 17.73 31.20
N LYS A 346 5.06 18.81 30.92
CA LYS A 346 5.17 19.55 29.66
C LYS A 346 6.54 20.20 29.49
N LYS A 347 7.08 20.81 30.55
CA LYS A 347 8.42 21.42 30.52
C LYS A 347 9.48 20.36 30.23
N ALA A 348 9.41 19.22 30.91
CA ALA A 348 10.28 18.08 30.66
C ALA A 348 10.19 17.63 29.19
N PHE A 349 8.98 17.39 28.67
CA PHE A 349 8.79 16.98 27.28
C PHE A 349 9.35 17.98 26.26
N GLN A 350 9.17 19.28 26.48
CA GLN A 350 9.76 20.33 25.66
C GLN A 350 11.30 20.29 25.68
N TYR A 351 11.90 20.01 26.85
CA TYR A 351 13.35 19.81 26.95
C TYR A 351 13.81 18.58 26.16
N MET A 352 13.15 17.42 26.36
CA MET A 352 13.49 16.17 25.65
C MET A 352 13.49 16.36 24.14
N THR A 353 12.43 17.00 23.63
CA THR A 353 12.22 17.20 22.19
C THR A 353 13.13 18.24 21.55
N SER A 354 13.78 19.09 22.34
CA SER A 354 14.75 20.10 21.88
C SER A 354 16.20 19.68 22.08
N HIS A 355 16.49 18.77 23.01
CA HIS A 355 17.86 18.42 23.40
C HIS A 355 18.24 16.96 23.09
N TRP A 356 17.28 16.03 23.08
CA TRP A 356 17.56 14.60 22.92
C TRP A 356 17.04 14.00 21.62
N VAL A 357 16.15 14.71 20.94
CA VAL A 357 15.70 14.36 19.59
C VAL A 357 16.70 14.91 18.57
N ILE A 358 17.30 14.01 17.79
CA ILE A 358 18.11 14.35 16.64
C ILE A 358 17.26 14.16 15.39
N SER A 359 17.13 15.22 14.58
CA SER A 359 16.57 15.07 13.24
C SER A 359 17.67 14.57 12.31
N ASN A 360 17.64 13.29 11.96
CA ASN A 360 18.61 12.73 11.03
C ASN A 360 18.27 13.19 9.60
N SER A 361 19.29 13.25 8.74
CA SER A 361 19.13 13.66 7.34
C SER A 361 18.33 12.66 6.49
N ASP A 362 18.15 11.42 6.96
CA ASP A 362 17.34 10.36 6.34
C ASP A 362 15.85 10.43 6.74
N GLY A 363 15.44 11.51 7.42
CA GLY A 363 14.08 11.70 7.90
C GLY A 363 13.76 10.93 9.19
N THR A 364 14.67 10.11 9.72
CA THR A 364 14.47 9.41 11.00
C THR A 364 14.83 10.28 12.21
N MET A 365 14.30 9.89 13.35
CA MET A 365 14.58 10.45 14.66
C MET A 365 15.71 9.67 15.33
N GLY A 366 16.81 10.34 15.64
CA GLY A 366 17.80 9.88 16.61
C GLY A 366 17.37 10.23 18.04
N TRP A 367 17.73 9.39 19.01
CA TRP A 367 17.43 9.56 20.43
C TRP A 367 18.68 9.36 21.27
N ILE A 368 19.13 10.39 21.99
CA ILE A 368 20.38 10.37 22.76
C ILE A 368 20.16 10.39 24.28
N ASN A 369 21.27 10.33 25.03
CA ASN A 369 21.34 10.43 26.49
C ASN A 369 20.67 9.30 27.27
N THR A 370 20.38 8.16 26.63
CA THR A 370 19.92 6.96 27.34
C THR A 370 21.12 6.22 27.93
N VAL A 371 21.17 5.98 29.24
CA VAL A 371 22.24 5.18 29.87
C VAL A 371 22.15 3.71 29.45
N GLN A 372 23.27 3.05 29.15
CA GLN A 372 23.25 1.66 28.63
C GLN A 372 22.60 0.68 29.62
N VAL A 373 23.05 0.69 30.87
CA VAL A 373 22.60 -0.23 31.92
C VAL A 373 22.82 0.41 33.30
N GLY A 374 21.93 0.13 34.24
CA GLY A 374 22.21 0.36 35.66
C GLY A 374 21.90 -0.95 36.36
N SER A 375 22.87 -1.47 37.10
CA SER A 375 22.76 -2.80 37.71
C SER A 375 23.24 -2.77 39.15
N LEU A 376 22.59 -3.56 40.00
CA LEU A 376 23.07 -3.83 41.36
C LEU A 376 23.98 -5.07 41.42
N ASN A 377 24.54 -5.49 40.27
CA ASN A 377 25.63 -6.47 40.22
C ASN A 377 26.98 -5.88 40.68
N GLY A 378 27.10 -4.55 40.71
CA GLY A 378 28.26 -3.83 41.24
C GLY A 378 28.04 -3.36 42.68
N ASN A 379 28.61 -2.22 43.07
CA ASN A 379 28.44 -1.63 44.40
C ASN A 379 27.32 -0.57 44.47
N GLY A 380 26.57 -0.35 43.38
CA GLY A 380 25.43 0.56 43.33
C GLY A 380 25.75 2.02 43.67
N THR A 381 27.02 2.43 43.65
CA THR A 381 27.46 3.78 44.02
C THR A 381 27.14 4.82 42.94
N PHE A 382 27.17 6.09 43.32
CA PHE A 382 27.15 7.20 42.35
C PHE A 382 28.20 7.02 41.25
N GLU A 383 29.45 6.73 41.63
CA GLU A 383 30.57 6.53 40.70
C GLU A 383 30.29 5.39 39.72
N TYR A 384 29.64 4.31 40.17
CA TYR A 384 29.21 3.24 39.29
C TYR A 384 28.20 3.74 38.25
N TYR A 385 27.11 4.40 38.65
CA TYR A 385 26.07 4.84 37.71
C TYR A 385 26.63 5.82 36.66
N ILE A 386 27.39 6.83 37.08
CA ILE A 386 27.93 7.82 36.14
C ILE A 386 29.05 7.26 35.25
N SER A 387 29.64 6.12 35.60
CA SER A 387 30.64 5.46 34.77
C SER A 387 30.04 4.71 33.58
N VAL A 388 28.72 4.44 33.61
CA VAL A 388 28.08 3.70 32.53
C VAL A 388 27.84 4.63 31.34
N PRO A 389 28.25 4.24 30.12
CA PRO A 389 28.06 5.08 28.94
C PRO A 389 26.59 5.22 28.56
N THR A 390 26.28 6.29 27.82
CA THR A 390 25.01 6.45 27.13
C THR A 390 25.05 5.80 25.74
N VAL A 391 23.91 5.31 25.28
CA VAL A 391 23.73 4.64 23.99
C VAL A 391 22.70 5.39 23.13
N LEU A 392 23.11 5.70 21.89
CA LEU A 392 22.24 6.29 20.88
C LEU A 392 21.17 5.29 20.45
N ASN A 393 19.91 5.74 20.37
CA ASN A 393 18.74 4.96 19.97
C ASN A 393 18.47 3.73 20.85
N ASP A 394 18.93 3.72 22.11
CA ASP A 394 18.62 2.62 23.02
C ASP A 394 17.11 2.54 23.27
N LEU A 395 16.55 1.35 23.06
CA LEU A 395 15.12 1.08 23.16
C LEU A 395 14.55 1.37 24.55
N LYS A 396 15.34 1.28 25.62
CA LYS A 396 14.90 1.59 27.00
C LYS A 396 14.44 3.04 27.11
N GLY A 397 15.13 3.94 26.41
CA GLY A 397 14.76 5.36 26.35
C GLY A 397 13.81 5.69 25.21
N LEU A 398 14.05 5.15 24.02
CA LEU A 398 13.25 5.46 22.84
C LEU A 398 11.79 4.97 22.98
N ALA A 399 11.57 3.77 23.54
CA ALA A 399 10.22 3.26 23.77
C ALA A 399 9.49 4.03 24.88
N ALA A 400 10.20 4.42 25.96
CA ALA A 400 9.65 5.29 26.99
C ALA A 400 9.27 6.67 26.42
N PHE A 401 10.09 7.23 25.52
CA PHE A 401 9.78 8.49 24.85
C PHE A 401 8.58 8.39 23.90
N LEU A 402 8.44 7.27 23.18
CA LEU A 402 7.24 6.97 22.38
C LEU A 402 5.98 7.01 23.25
N LEU A 403 5.99 6.32 24.40
CA LEU A 403 4.87 6.30 25.35
C LEU A 403 4.60 7.70 25.94
N ALA A 404 5.63 8.43 26.34
CA ALA A 404 5.52 9.80 26.82
C ALA A 404 4.90 10.74 25.76
N SER A 405 5.30 10.58 24.50
CA SER A 405 4.77 11.34 23.36
C SER A 405 3.29 11.05 23.14
N LEU A 406 2.86 9.79 23.24
CA LEU A 406 1.45 9.43 23.14
C LEU A 406 0.59 10.12 24.20
N GLU A 407 1.03 10.14 25.47
CA GLU A 407 0.28 10.79 26.55
C GLU A 407 0.32 12.33 26.43
N TYR A 408 1.45 12.91 26.02
CA TYR A 408 1.55 14.36 25.77
C TYR A 408 0.64 14.81 24.63
N GLU A 409 0.57 14.05 23.54
CA GLU A 409 -0.24 14.39 22.37
C GLU A 409 -1.75 14.21 22.64
N LYS A 410 -2.16 13.22 23.45
CA LYS A 410 -3.56 13.09 23.92
C LYS A 410 -4.03 14.35 24.66
N LEU A 411 -3.16 14.90 25.52
CA LEU A 411 -3.47 16.11 26.29
C LEU A 411 -3.64 17.37 25.43
N ILE A 412 -2.89 17.51 24.33
CA ILE A 412 -3.04 18.66 23.40
C ILE A 412 -4.39 18.63 22.67
N PHE A 413 -4.86 17.44 22.32
CA PHE A 413 -6.12 17.24 21.60
C PHE A 413 -7.35 17.53 22.49
N GLU A 414 -7.31 17.18 23.77
CA GLU A 414 -8.37 17.50 24.73
C GLU A 414 -8.49 19.01 25.00
N LEU A 415 -7.38 19.77 24.97
CA LEU A 415 -7.39 21.23 25.13
C LEU A 415 -7.92 21.98 23.89
N HIS A 416 -7.68 21.47 22.67
CA HIS A 416 -8.25 22.05 21.45
C HIS A 416 -9.76 21.79 21.34
N SER A 417 -10.24 20.62 21.78
CA SER A 417 -11.67 20.30 21.81
C SER A 417 -12.43 21.04 22.91
N LEU A 418 -11.78 21.43 24.02
CA LEU A 418 -12.37 22.32 25.04
C LEU A 418 -12.45 23.78 24.57
N ASN A 419 -11.42 24.29 23.89
CA ASN A 419 -11.41 25.67 23.37
C ASN A 419 -12.42 25.91 22.23
N MET A 420 -12.82 24.87 21.48
CA MET A 420 -13.91 24.96 20.51
C MET A 420 -15.32 24.96 21.15
N ARG A 421 -15.46 24.60 22.44
CA ARG A 421 -16.75 24.61 23.16
C ARG A 421 -17.03 25.90 23.93
N ILE A 422 -16.07 26.82 24.04
CA ILE A 422 -16.19 28.09 24.77
C ILE A 422 -15.83 29.27 23.84
N GLY A 423 -16.60 29.46 22.76
CA GLY A 423 -16.53 30.64 21.89
C GLY A 423 -17.70 31.58 22.18
N ASN A 424 -17.48 32.58 23.03
CA ASN A 424 -18.47 33.57 23.47
C ASN A 424 -18.67 34.66 22.38
N PRO A 425 -19.89 34.90 21.84
CA PRO A 425 -20.10 35.84 20.75
C PRO A 425 -20.45 37.23 21.29
N SER A 426 -19.47 38.12 21.48
CA SER A 426 -19.77 39.55 21.67
C SER A 426 -18.54 40.43 21.40
N ALA A 427 -18.46 41.01 20.20
CA ALA A 427 -17.95 42.36 19.94
C ALA A 427 -17.88 42.62 18.42
N LEU A 428 -19.01 43.00 17.83
CA LEU A 428 -19.09 43.56 16.49
C LEU A 428 -19.56 45.01 16.61
N THR A 429 -18.70 46.00 16.39
CA THR A 429 -19.13 47.39 16.13
C THR A 429 -18.13 48.17 15.26
N ILE A 430 -18.45 48.22 13.96
CA ILE A 430 -18.54 49.39 13.06
C ILE A 430 -17.42 50.46 13.09
N ARG A 431 -16.76 50.65 11.92
CA ARG A 431 -16.62 51.97 11.26
C ARG A 431 -16.61 51.84 9.73
N CYS A 432 -17.53 52.57 9.10
CA CYS A 432 -17.73 52.72 7.65
C CYS A 432 -16.72 53.67 6.97
N GLY A 433 -16.57 53.52 5.65
CA GLY A 433 -16.06 54.55 4.71
C GLY A 433 -15.37 53.95 3.48
N LEU A 434 -16.11 53.39 2.51
CA LEU A 434 -16.50 54.01 1.22
C LEU A 434 -15.41 53.98 0.12
N PHE A 435 -15.60 53.02 -0.81
CA PHE A 435 -15.22 52.97 -2.24
C PHE A 435 -13.77 53.18 -2.69
N ILE A 436 -13.19 52.12 -3.29
CA ILE A 436 -12.84 52.06 -4.72
C ILE A 436 -12.94 50.59 -5.17
N LEU A 437 -13.73 50.35 -6.23
CA LEU A 437 -13.79 49.09 -6.96
C LEU A 437 -12.42 48.79 -7.59
N LEU A 438 -11.72 47.82 -7.03
CA LEU A 438 -10.80 46.97 -7.76
C LEU A 438 -11.23 45.55 -7.42
N GLY A 439 -11.78 44.84 -8.40
CA GLY A 439 -12.03 43.41 -8.30
C GLY A 439 -10.68 42.71 -8.16
N ILE A 440 -10.22 42.56 -6.93
CA ILE A 440 -9.20 41.59 -6.57
C ILE A 440 -10.01 40.29 -6.50
N ALA A 441 -9.97 39.50 -7.58
CA ALA A 441 -10.23 38.09 -7.44
C ALA A 441 -9.28 37.59 -6.36
N GLU A 442 -9.81 37.16 -5.23
CA GLU A 442 -9.06 36.32 -4.31
C GLU A 442 -8.62 35.10 -5.12
N VAL A 443 -7.35 35.12 -5.53
CA VAL A 443 -6.68 33.92 -6.03
C VAL A 443 -6.50 33.05 -4.79
N GLN A 444 -7.52 32.25 -4.49
CA GLN A 444 -7.34 31.06 -3.67
C GLN A 444 -6.19 30.30 -4.33
N ALA A 445 -5.06 30.16 -3.64
CA ALA A 445 -3.94 29.39 -4.16
C ALA A 445 -4.48 27.99 -4.48
N ALA A 446 -4.55 27.64 -5.76
CA ALA A 446 -5.10 26.35 -6.18
C ALA A 446 -4.33 25.23 -5.48
N THR A 447 -5.05 24.34 -4.80
CA THR A 447 -4.47 23.16 -4.17
C THR A 447 -3.68 22.38 -5.22
N ASN A 448 -2.40 22.12 -4.95
CA ASN A 448 -1.56 21.30 -5.81
C ASN A 448 -2.01 19.83 -5.69
N LEU A 449 -2.79 19.32 -6.65
CA LEU A 449 -3.41 18.00 -6.56
C LEU A 449 -2.38 16.88 -6.72
N THR A 450 -1.29 17.13 -7.46
CA THR A 450 -0.19 16.16 -7.57
C THR A 450 0.48 15.86 -6.23
N SER A 451 0.39 16.77 -5.25
CA SER A 451 0.86 16.53 -3.87
C SER A 451 -0.01 15.56 -3.07
N LEU A 452 -1.23 15.25 -3.53
CA LEU A 452 -2.16 14.31 -2.91
C LEU A 452 -1.96 12.87 -3.40
N VAL A 453 -1.12 12.66 -4.42
CA VAL A 453 -0.87 11.35 -5.04
C VAL A 453 0.24 10.63 -4.29
N ASN A 454 -0.05 9.41 -3.81
CA ASN A 454 0.95 8.49 -3.29
C ASN A 454 1.22 7.36 -4.29
N LEU A 455 2.37 7.43 -4.97
CA LEU A 455 2.80 6.44 -5.98
C LEU A 455 3.25 5.11 -5.36
N PHE A 456 3.42 5.03 -4.03
CA PHE A 456 3.87 3.81 -3.36
C PHE A 456 2.73 2.87 -2.94
N ILE A 457 1.47 3.29 -3.07
CA ILE A 457 0.31 2.41 -2.81
C ILE A 457 0.35 1.26 -3.84
N GLY A 458 0.50 0.02 -3.37
CA GLY A 458 0.62 -1.16 -4.23
C GLY A 458 2.05 -1.55 -4.60
N THR A 459 3.05 -1.14 -3.80
CA THR A 459 4.47 -1.48 -4.01
C THR A 459 5.04 -2.49 -3.00
N ALA A 460 4.20 -3.04 -2.11
CA ALA A 460 4.63 -4.06 -1.16
C ALA A 460 4.97 -5.40 -1.86
N SER A 461 5.86 -6.18 -1.25
CA SER A 461 5.99 -7.59 -1.63
C SER A 461 4.86 -8.41 -1.01
N GLY A 462 4.27 -9.33 -1.79
CA GLY A 462 3.50 -10.45 -1.24
C GLY A 462 2.21 -10.14 -0.45
N ALA A 463 1.44 -9.10 -0.78
CA ALA A 463 0.18 -8.84 -0.07
C ALA A 463 -0.81 -10.03 -0.21
N ASN A 464 -1.23 -10.60 0.92
CA ASN A 464 -2.29 -11.64 1.02
C ASN A 464 -2.10 -12.90 0.15
N GLY A 465 -0.87 -13.32 -0.11
CA GLY A 465 -0.61 -14.49 -0.95
C GLY A 465 -0.55 -14.19 -2.46
N GLY A 466 -0.72 -12.93 -2.86
CA GLY A 466 -0.45 -12.40 -4.20
C GLY A 466 0.61 -11.29 -4.19
N SER A 467 1.01 -10.79 -5.36
CA SER A 467 1.87 -9.60 -5.48
C SER A 467 1.20 -8.39 -4.83
N GLY A 468 1.95 -7.57 -4.08
CA GLY A 468 1.38 -6.45 -3.32
C GLY A 468 1.03 -5.23 -4.15
N GLY A 469 0.37 -5.43 -5.30
CA GLY A 469 -0.09 -4.41 -6.24
C GLY A 469 0.62 -4.42 -7.59
N ASN A 470 1.92 -4.73 -7.59
CA ASN A 470 2.80 -4.56 -8.75
C ASN A 470 2.72 -3.15 -9.36
N VAL A 471 2.54 -2.12 -8.53
CA VAL A 471 2.48 -0.73 -8.97
C VAL A 471 3.89 -0.20 -9.26
N PHE A 472 4.02 0.60 -10.30
CA PHE A 472 5.22 1.29 -10.75
C PHE A 472 5.31 2.71 -10.17
N PRO A 473 6.24 3.00 -9.25
CA PRO A 473 6.40 4.34 -8.68
C PRO A 473 7.40 5.22 -9.44
N GLY A 474 7.92 4.78 -10.59
CA GLY A 474 8.89 5.55 -11.37
C GLY A 474 8.27 6.70 -12.15
N ALA A 475 9.09 7.43 -12.90
CA ALA A 475 8.65 8.63 -13.60
C ALA A 475 7.94 8.30 -14.93
N ALA A 476 6.72 8.79 -15.06
CA ALA A 476 5.89 8.72 -16.26
C ALA A 476 4.96 9.93 -16.38
N ILE A 477 4.66 10.33 -17.61
CA ILE A 477 3.52 11.21 -17.92
C ILE A 477 2.22 10.38 -18.01
N PRO A 478 1.01 10.99 -18.00
CA PRO A 478 -0.22 10.26 -18.31
C PRO A 478 -0.11 9.51 -19.65
N HIS A 479 -0.49 8.22 -19.65
CA HIS A 479 -0.38 7.31 -20.79
C HIS A 479 1.02 7.25 -21.43
N GLY A 480 2.09 7.53 -20.68
CA GLY A 480 3.47 7.56 -21.20
C GLY A 480 3.95 6.18 -21.67
N MET A 481 4.64 6.15 -22.82
CA MET A 481 5.38 4.96 -23.27
C MET A 481 6.62 4.76 -22.39
N ALA A 482 7.41 5.81 -22.19
CA ALA A 482 8.53 5.80 -21.27
C ALA A 482 8.05 5.75 -19.83
N LYS A 483 8.48 4.73 -19.10
CA LYS A 483 8.22 4.51 -17.68
C LYS A 483 9.57 4.20 -17.04
N VAL A 484 10.29 5.23 -16.61
CA VAL A 484 11.69 5.11 -16.18
C VAL A 484 11.78 4.96 -14.65
N GLY A 485 12.39 3.87 -14.20
CA GLY A 485 12.43 3.48 -12.80
C GLY A 485 13.57 2.52 -12.49
N ILE A 486 13.68 2.12 -11.22
CA ILE A 486 14.71 1.17 -10.77
C ILE A 486 14.24 -0.28 -11.00
N ASP A 487 15.21 -1.17 -11.21
CA ASP A 487 15.00 -2.62 -11.34
C ASP A 487 15.56 -3.33 -10.09
N VAL A 488 14.72 -4.04 -9.33
CA VAL A 488 15.15 -4.75 -8.11
C VAL A 488 15.63 -6.19 -8.38
N SER A 489 16.44 -6.72 -7.47
CA SER A 489 17.06 -8.05 -7.59
C SER A 489 16.08 -9.21 -7.34
N THR A 490 15.05 -8.98 -6.54
CA THR A 490 14.19 -10.03 -5.96
C THR A 490 12.84 -10.07 -6.65
N ALA A 491 12.32 -11.27 -6.93
CA ALA A 491 10.95 -11.46 -7.43
C ALA A 491 9.93 -11.50 -6.26
N PRO A 492 8.65 -11.17 -6.47
CA PRO A 492 8.01 -10.73 -7.72
C PRO A 492 8.40 -9.29 -8.09
N ARG A 493 8.93 -9.06 -9.29
CA ARG A 493 9.44 -7.74 -9.74
C ARG A 493 8.87 -7.26 -11.07
N GLN A 494 7.60 -7.52 -11.32
CA GLN A 494 6.92 -7.21 -12.58
C GLN A 494 7.07 -5.73 -12.97
N ALA A 495 6.84 -4.82 -12.01
CA ALA A 495 6.97 -3.37 -12.18
C ALA A 495 8.41 -2.85 -12.02
N GLY A 496 9.41 -3.73 -11.87
CA GLY A 496 10.80 -3.34 -11.57
C GLY A 496 11.04 -2.88 -10.14
N TYR A 497 10.00 -2.44 -9.40
CA TYR A 497 10.11 -1.91 -8.04
C TYR A 497 9.37 -2.78 -7.01
N ILE A 498 9.97 -2.95 -5.84
CA ILE A 498 9.34 -3.40 -4.60
C ILE A 498 9.85 -2.49 -3.49
N HIS A 499 9.02 -2.11 -2.52
CA HIS A 499 9.43 -1.23 -1.42
C HIS A 499 10.39 -1.87 -0.38
N ASP A 500 10.70 -3.17 -0.51
CA ASP A 500 11.51 -3.90 0.45
C ASP A 500 13.03 -3.57 0.37
N ASN A 501 13.87 -4.35 1.05
CA ASN A 501 15.33 -4.17 1.02
C ASN A 501 16.02 -4.82 -0.19
N SER A 502 15.31 -5.09 -1.28
CA SER A 502 15.92 -5.62 -2.50
C SER A 502 16.93 -4.66 -3.10
N SER A 503 18.04 -5.22 -3.60
CA SER A 503 19.08 -4.43 -4.23
C SER A 503 18.65 -3.93 -5.61
N ILE A 504 19.09 -2.72 -5.97
CA ILE A 504 18.95 -2.19 -7.31
C ILE A 504 19.95 -2.90 -8.22
N THR A 505 19.46 -3.35 -9.37
CA THR A 505 20.23 -4.02 -10.44
C THR A 505 20.34 -3.18 -11.71
N GLY A 506 19.49 -2.16 -11.87
CA GLY A 506 19.41 -1.32 -13.06
C GLY A 506 18.46 -0.13 -12.87
N ILE A 507 18.52 0.81 -13.81
CA ILE A 507 17.53 1.88 -14.03
C ILE A 507 17.04 1.75 -15.47
N SER A 508 15.95 1.02 -15.70
CA SER A 508 15.44 0.72 -17.04
C SER A 508 14.39 1.74 -17.52
N LEU A 509 14.14 1.75 -18.84
CA LEU A 509 13.41 2.83 -19.51
C LEU A 509 11.90 2.58 -19.69
N LEU A 510 11.47 1.32 -19.55
CA LEU A 510 10.13 0.84 -19.84
C LEU A 510 9.74 -0.15 -18.75
N HIS A 511 8.54 -0.03 -18.20
CA HIS A 511 8.01 -0.91 -17.16
C HIS A 511 6.55 -1.26 -17.41
N ASP A 512 6.13 -2.41 -16.89
CA ASP A 512 4.71 -2.74 -16.79
C ASP A 512 4.09 -2.09 -15.53
N GLU A 513 2.77 -1.87 -15.54
CA GLU A 513 2.02 -1.28 -14.43
C GLU A 513 0.92 -2.21 -13.94
N GLY A 514 0.99 -2.60 -12.67
CA GLY A 514 -0.06 -3.35 -11.99
C GLY A 514 -0.20 -4.80 -12.44
N THR A 515 0.71 -5.33 -13.26
CA THR A 515 0.45 -6.56 -14.02
C THR A 515 0.73 -7.85 -13.26
N GLY A 516 -0.08 -8.88 -13.49
CA GLY A 516 0.18 -10.27 -13.09
C GLY A 516 1.17 -11.01 -14.00
N GLY A 517 1.23 -12.35 -13.90
CA GLY A 517 2.00 -13.20 -14.82
C GLY A 517 3.40 -13.59 -14.32
N ASN A 518 4.45 -13.34 -15.14
CA ASN A 518 5.80 -13.82 -14.83
C ASN A 518 6.41 -13.06 -13.65
N THR A 519 6.50 -13.72 -12.50
CA THR A 519 7.04 -13.13 -11.27
C THR A 519 8.53 -12.75 -11.38
N ASN A 520 9.28 -13.37 -12.30
CA ASN A 520 10.68 -13.03 -12.51
C ASN A 520 10.88 -11.63 -13.09
N GLY A 521 9.82 -10.97 -13.60
CA GLY A 521 9.87 -9.62 -14.13
C GLY A 521 8.93 -9.42 -15.32
N GLY A 522 8.53 -8.17 -15.55
CA GLY A 522 7.80 -7.76 -16.75
C GLY A 522 8.75 -7.07 -17.72
N TYR A 523 8.30 -5.94 -18.25
CA TYR A 523 9.06 -5.08 -19.14
C TYR A 523 10.07 -4.24 -18.34
N GLY A 524 11.33 -4.16 -18.78
CA GLY A 524 12.40 -3.51 -18.00
C GLY A 524 13.74 -3.51 -18.72
N VAL A 525 13.82 -2.85 -19.89
CA VAL A 525 14.93 -2.97 -20.84
C VAL A 525 15.89 -1.78 -20.84
N PHE A 526 17.12 -2.04 -21.30
CA PHE A 526 18.20 -1.07 -21.48
C PHE A 526 18.64 -0.30 -20.22
N PRO A 527 18.88 -0.97 -19.08
CA PRO A 527 19.15 -0.25 -17.83
C PRO A 527 20.47 0.51 -17.83
N LEU A 528 20.46 1.67 -17.17
CA LEU A 528 21.69 2.32 -16.70
C LEU A 528 22.08 1.82 -15.31
N PHE A 529 23.36 1.93 -14.96
CA PHE A 529 23.80 1.73 -13.57
C PHE A 529 25.03 2.58 -13.21
N PRO A 530 25.02 3.39 -12.14
CA PRO A 530 26.17 4.21 -11.75
C PRO A 530 27.17 3.43 -10.87
N LEU A 531 28.47 3.59 -11.12
CA LEU A 531 29.55 2.96 -10.36
C LEU A 531 30.59 4.01 -9.92
N ILE A 532 31.21 3.79 -8.76
CA ILE A 532 32.27 4.66 -8.23
C ILE A 532 33.49 3.87 -7.77
N ASN A 533 34.64 4.55 -7.70
CA ASN A 533 35.86 4.08 -7.04
C ASN A 533 36.40 2.74 -7.57
N CYS A 534 36.23 2.48 -8.87
CA CYS A 534 36.78 1.32 -9.57
C CYS A 534 37.70 1.74 -10.73
N ASN A 535 38.58 0.84 -11.13
CA ASN A 535 39.40 1.01 -12.33
C ASN A 535 38.60 0.58 -13.56
N PHE A 536 38.74 1.31 -14.68
CA PHE A 536 37.91 1.11 -15.87
C PHE A 536 37.88 -0.36 -16.35
N THR A 537 39.04 -1.02 -16.46
CA THR A 537 39.15 -2.40 -16.97
C THR A 537 38.73 -3.48 -15.98
N SER A 538 38.43 -3.13 -14.73
CA SER A 538 38.01 -4.07 -13.67
C SER A 538 36.81 -3.58 -12.86
N CYS A 539 36.04 -2.61 -13.39
CA CYS A 539 34.82 -2.15 -12.74
C CYS A 539 33.78 -3.27 -12.65
N PRO A 540 32.98 -3.33 -11.57
CA PRO A 540 32.01 -4.41 -11.35
C PRO A 540 30.75 -4.20 -12.20
N VAL A 541 30.84 -4.34 -13.53
CA VAL A 541 29.72 -4.07 -14.46
C VAL A 541 28.68 -5.18 -14.53
N GLY A 542 29.02 -6.38 -14.06
CA GLY A 542 28.13 -7.54 -14.07
C GLY A 542 26.95 -7.38 -13.13
N LEU A 543 25.80 -7.96 -13.50
CA LEU A 543 24.51 -7.75 -12.84
C LEU A 543 24.54 -8.04 -11.34
N SER A 544 25.21 -9.12 -10.90
CA SER A 544 25.36 -9.46 -9.48
C SER A 544 26.40 -8.57 -8.77
N ALA A 545 27.51 -8.25 -9.46
CA ALA A 545 28.59 -7.47 -8.89
C ALA A 545 28.25 -5.98 -8.74
N ARG A 546 27.40 -5.44 -9.61
CA ARG A 546 27.04 -4.02 -9.62
C ARG A 546 25.98 -3.64 -8.59
N GLN A 547 25.24 -4.61 -8.05
CA GLN A 547 24.06 -4.33 -7.25
C GLN A 547 24.34 -3.36 -6.10
N ALA A 548 23.39 -2.46 -5.84
CA ALA A 548 23.49 -1.51 -4.74
C ALA A 548 22.19 -1.46 -3.95
N LEU A 549 22.32 -1.39 -2.63
CA LEU A 549 21.18 -1.13 -1.75
C LEU A 549 20.76 0.34 -1.84
N ARG A 550 19.45 0.56 -1.72
CA ARG A 550 18.88 1.88 -1.43
C ARG A 550 19.21 2.27 0.00
N ALA A 551 19.51 3.54 0.21
CA ALA A 551 19.57 4.11 1.54
C ALA A 551 18.14 4.20 2.10
N ALA A 552 17.96 3.82 3.37
CA ALA A 552 16.66 3.82 4.02
C ALA A 552 16.01 5.21 3.99
N GLY A 553 14.71 5.27 3.70
CA GLY A 553 13.93 6.52 3.69
C GLY A 553 14.22 7.48 2.53
N THR A 554 15.00 7.06 1.52
CA THR A 554 15.42 7.97 0.43
C THR A 554 14.60 7.87 -0.86
N ASP A 555 13.70 6.88 -0.96
CA ASP A 555 12.78 6.75 -2.08
C ASP A 555 11.71 7.83 -1.98
N VAL A 556 11.66 8.72 -2.98
CA VAL A 556 10.63 9.76 -3.12
C VAL A 556 10.08 9.70 -4.53
N ALA A 557 8.76 9.64 -4.63
CA ALA A 557 8.03 9.58 -5.89
C ALA A 557 6.90 10.63 -5.88
N SER A 558 6.72 11.28 -7.03
CA SER A 558 5.61 12.18 -7.32
C SER A 558 5.27 12.05 -8.81
N PRO A 559 4.07 12.39 -9.27
CA PRO A 559 3.72 12.25 -10.68
C PRO A 559 4.78 12.90 -11.60
N GLY A 560 5.42 12.09 -12.46
CA GLY A 560 6.49 12.54 -13.36
C GLY A 560 7.92 12.58 -12.81
N TYR A 561 8.16 12.18 -11.55
CA TYR A 561 9.47 12.24 -10.92
C TYR A 561 9.70 11.13 -9.89
N PHE A 562 10.85 10.50 -9.96
CA PHE A 562 11.32 9.54 -8.96
C PHE A 562 12.76 9.85 -8.56
N THR A 563 13.07 9.68 -7.28
CA THR A 563 14.44 9.76 -6.77
C THR A 563 14.68 8.73 -5.68
N THR A 564 15.93 8.26 -5.60
CA THR A 564 16.44 7.43 -4.52
C THR A 564 17.92 7.72 -4.33
N THR A 565 18.46 7.44 -3.16
CA THR A 565 19.89 7.51 -2.89
C THR A 565 20.40 6.12 -2.57
N PHE A 566 21.54 5.74 -3.15
CA PHE A 566 22.16 4.45 -2.88
C PHE A 566 22.95 4.55 -1.57
N VAL A 567 23.17 3.42 -0.87
CA VAL A 567 23.97 3.38 0.37
C VAL A 567 25.39 3.93 0.18
N ASN A 568 25.93 3.86 -1.05
CA ASN A 568 27.24 4.42 -1.40
C ASN A 568 27.22 5.94 -1.68
N GLY A 569 26.09 6.62 -1.46
CA GLY A 569 25.93 8.07 -1.58
C GLY A 569 25.64 8.60 -2.98
N ILE A 570 25.44 7.72 -3.98
CA ILE A 570 25.01 8.15 -5.33
C ILE A 570 23.52 8.46 -5.29
N LYS A 571 23.13 9.68 -5.68
CA LYS A 571 21.71 10.05 -5.84
C LYS A 571 21.27 9.83 -7.29
N LEU A 572 20.14 9.14 -7.47
CA LEU A 572 19.43 8.95 -8.73
C LEU A 572 18.20 9.88 -8.77
N GLU A 573 17.97 10.52 -9.91
CA GLU A 573 16.75 11.27 -10.21
C GLU A 573 16.30 10.95 -11.65
N THR A 574 15.00 10.71 -11.84
CA THR A 574 14.43 10.42 -13.16
C THR A 574 13.21 11.30 -13.44
N THR A 575 13.03 11.66 -14.71
CA THR A 575 11.82 12.28 -15.25
C THR A 575 11.66 11.88 -16.73
N SER A 576 10.45 11.98 -17.27
CA SER A 576 10.15 11.49 -18.61
C SER A 576 9.15 12.36 -19.36
N THR A 577 9.18 12.23 -20.68
CA THR A 577 8.15 12.64 -21.63
C THR A 577 7.44 11.39 -22.14
N ARG A 578 6.74 11.45 -23.29
CA ARG A 578 6.02 10.29 -23.81
C ARG A 578 6.96 9.15 -24.20
N ARG A 579 8.03 9.42 -24.94
CA ARG A 579 8.96 8.41 -25.52
C ARG A 579 10.43 8.67 -25.19
N ALA A 580 10.70 9.57 -24.25
CA ALA A 580 12.03 10.01 -23.90
C ALA A 580 12.09 10.45 -22.44
N GLY A 581 13.27 10.84 -21.97
CA GLY A 581 13.42 11.38 -20.62
C GLY A 581 14.85 11.71 -20.26
N LEU A 582 15.04 12.02 -18.98
CA LEU A 582 16.33 12.35 -18.40
C LEU A 582 16.57 11.50 -17.14
N ILE A 583 17.77 10.94 -17.04
CA ILE A 583 18.27 10.27 -15.84
C ILE A 583 19.47 11.07 -15.33
N ARG A 584 19.44 11.49 -14.06
CA ARG A 584 20.51 12.28 -13.43
C ARG A 584 21.12 11.51 -12.26
N PHE A 585 22.43 11.31 -12.33
CA PHE A 585 23.23 10.76 -11.25
C PHE A 585 24.06 11.88 -10.62
N THR A 586 23.94 12.04 -9.31
CA THR A 586 24.83 12.90 -8.51
C THR A 586 25.75 12.01 -7.70
N PHE A 587 27.04 12.06 -8.01
CA PHE A 587 28.07 11.27 -7.37
C PHE A 587 28.61 11.98 -6.12
N PRO A 588 28.97 11.24 -5.05
CA PRO A 588 29.53 11.84 -3.84
C PRO A 588 30.86 12.53 -4.14
N ALA A 589 31.14 13.65 -3.48
CA ALA A 589 32.38 14.41 -3.68
C ALA A 589 33.66 13.60 -3.40
N SER A 590 33.56 12.58 -2.53
CA SER A 590 34.64 11.64 -2.18
C SER A 590 34.96 10.61 -3.28
N SER A 591 34.18 10.54 -4.36
CA SER A 591 34.42 9.60 -5.46
C SER A 591 35.68 9.95 -6.26
N THR A 592 36.62 9.02 -6.35
CA THR A 592 37.89 9.15 -7.10
C THR A 592 37.73 8.79 -8.58
N SER A 593 36.74 7.96 -8.91
CA SER A 593 36.33 7.64 -10.27
C SER A 593 34.82 7.46 -10.34
N ARG A 594 34.21 7.84 -11.47
CA ARG A 594 32.75 7.87 -11.67
C ARG A 594 32.43 7.26 -13.02
N HIS A 595 31.55 6.28 -13.03
CA HIS A 595 31.20 5.55 -14.24
C HIS A 595 29.70 5.37 -14.35
N VAL A 596 29.23 5.21 -15.59
CA VAL A 596 27.87 4.75 -15.89
C VAL A 596 27.98 3.53 -16.80
N VAL A 597 27.32 2.45 -16.40
CA VAL A 597 27.07 1.27 -17.20
C VAL A 597 25.84 1.54 -18.07
N VAL A 598 25.92 1.19 -19.35
CA VAL A 598 24.77 1.13 -20.26
C VAL A 598 24.59 -0.33 -20.64
N ASP A 599 23.51 -0.95 -20.21
CA ASP A 599 23.30 -2.38 -20.39
C ASP A 599 22.50 -2.68 -21.67
N LEU A 600 23.02 -3.59 -22.50
CA LEU A 600 22.33 -4.08 -23.68
C LEU A 600 21.51 -5.34 -23.38
N ALA A 601 22.03 -6.24 -22.55
CA ALA A 601 21.59 -7.63 -22.53
C ALA A 601 20.64 -7.97 -21.38
N ASN A 602 20.36 -7.04 -20.46
CA ASN A 602 19.45 -7.31 -19.34
C ASN A 602 18.09 -6.63 -19.51
N ASP A 603 17.04 -7.46 -19.38
CA ASP A 603 15.68 -7.09 -19.01
C ASP A 603 15.34 -7.66 -17.61
N LEU A 604 14.16 -7.37 -17.04
CA LEU A 604 13.78 -7.91 -15.72
C LEU A 604 13.69 -9.44 -15.71
N GLN A 605 13.21 -10.06 -16.81
CA GLN A 605 13.07 -11.53 -16.92
C GLN A 605 14.39 -12.27 -17.16
N ARG A 606 15.47 -11.56 -17.55
CA ARG A 606 16.75 -12.15 -17.97
C ARG A 606 16.59 -13.01 -19.24
N SER A 607 15.92 -12.45 -20.23
CA SER A 607 15.37 -13.12 -21.41
C SER A 607 16.02 -12.70 -22.73
N PHE A 608 17.20 -12.08 -22.73
CA PHE A 608 17.83 -11.58 -23.96
C PHE A 608 18.07 -12.66 -25.01
N HIS A 609 17.66 -12.41 -26.25
CA HIS A 609 17.80 -13.33 -27.40
C HIS A 609 18.83 -12.85 -28.43
N GLY A 610 19.34 -11.63 -28.32
CA GLY A 610 20.26 -11.03 -29.29
C GLY A 610 20.02 -9.54 -29.46
N GLY A 611 20.99 -8.84 -30.06
CA GLY A 611 20.95 -7.39 -30.17
C GLY A 611 22.26 -6.77 -30.60
N GLU A 612 22.20 -5.47 -30.83
CA GLU A 612 23.32 -4.65 -31.27
C GLU A 612 23.45 -3.40 -30.41
N MET A 613 24.70 -2.97 -30.20
CA MET A 613 24.98 -1.70 -29.53
C MET A 613 26.13 -0.99 -30.22
N ASN A 614 25.97 0.31 -30.44
CA ASN A 614 27.04 1.21 -30.87
C ASN A 614 27.25 2.33 -29.85
N ILE A 615 28.48 2.54 -29.41
CA ILE A 615 28.89 3.70 -28.60
C ILE A 615 29.94 4.53 -29.32
N THR A 616 29.71 5.84 -29.38
CA THR A 616 30.61 6.81 -30.02
C THR A 616 31.28 7.73 -28.98
N ARG A 617 32.37 8.39 -29.38
CA ARG A 617 33.16 9.26 -28.50
C ARG A 617 32.39 10.45 -27.91
N ASN A 618 31.36 10.94 -28.60
CA ASN A 618 30.48 12.00 -28.10
C ASN A 618 29.47 11.48 -27.05
N GLY A 619 29.61 10.24 -26.58
CA GLY A 619 28.73 9.69 -25.55
C GLY A 619 27.33 9.36 -26.05
N ARG A 620 27.16 9.14 -27.37
CA ARG A 620 25.92 8.58 -27.90
C ARG A 620 26.00 7.05 -27.86
N VAL A 621 24.97 6.41 -27.34
CA VAL A 621 24.81 4.95 -27.32
C VAL A 621 23.51 4.59 -27.99
N GLN A 622 23.58 3.83 -29.08
CA GLN A 622 22.42 3.29 -29.79
C GLN A 622 22.30 1.81 -29.47
N LEU A 623 21.09 1.38 -29.11
CA LEU A 623 20.79 0.04 -28.63
C LEU A 623 19.64 -0.57 -29.44
N GLN A 624 19.77 -1.86 -29.74
CA GLN A 624 18.72 -2.73 -30.25
C GLN A 624 18.80 -4.03 -29.47
N GLY A 625 17.69 -4.48 -28.88
CA GLY A 625 17.65 -5.75 -28.15
C GLY A 625 16.35 -6.48 -28.39
N THR A 626 16.44 -7.80 -28.48
CA THR A 626 15.29 -8.71 -28.55
C THR A 626 15.16 -9.48 -27.24
N TYR A 627 13.98 -9.46 -26.65
CA TYR A 627 13.64 -10.03 -25.34
C TYR A 627 12.32 -10.80 -25.43
N LEU A 628 12.00 -11.61 -24.42
CA LEU A 628 10.66 -12.17 -24.30
C LEU A 628 9.65 -11.07 -23.96
N GLN A 629 8.46 -11.14 -24.56
CA GLN A 629 7.36 -10.28 -24.13
C GLN A 629 6.93 -10.59 -22.68
N SER A 630 6.38 -9.61 -21.97
CA SER A 630 5.91 -9.76 -20.59
C SER A 630 4.77 -10.76 -20.44
N TYR A 631 3.91 -10.87 -21.46
CA TYR A 631 2.74 -11.73 -21.42
C TYR A 631 2.40 -12.33 -22.78
N GLY A 632 2.75 -13.61 -22.99
CA GLY A 632 2.49 -14.40 -24.19
C GLY A 632 3.71 -15.20 -24.64
N LEU A 633 3.87 -15.45 -25.94
CA LEU A 633 4.87 -16.39 -26.48
C LEU A 633 5.94 -15.78 -27.39
N ASP A 634 5.78 -14.54 -27.85
CA ASP A 634 6.70 -13.99 -28.83
C ASP A 634 7.88 -13.24 -28.19
N ASN A 635 8.88 -13.05 -29.03
CA ASN A 635 9.97 -12.13 -28.76
C ASN A 635 9.58 -10.71 -29.21
N CYS A 636 9.85 -9.71 -28.38
CA CYS A 636 9.74 -8.30 -28.72
C CYS A 636 11.11 -7.67 -28.95
N THR A 637 11.24 -6.84 -29.98
CA THR A 637 12.45 -6.06 -30.25
C THR A 637 12.19 -4.61 -29.87
N ALA A 638 13.06 -4.06 -29.04
CA ALA A 638 13.02 -2.67 -28.63
C ALA A 638 14.32 -1.96 -29.01
N PHE A 639 14.27 -0.63 -29.06
CA PHE A 639 15.39 0.22 -29.38
C PHE A 639 15.51 1.37 -28.40
N ALA A 640 16.73 1.76 -28.09
CA ALA A 640 17.00 2.92 -27.25
C ALA A 640 18.17 3.76 -27.79
N CYS A 641 18.19 5.01 -27.39
CA CYS A 641 19.28 5.94 -27.64
C CYS A 641 19.59 6.71 -26.37
N TYR A 642 20.83 6.70 -25.93
CA TYR A 642 21.33 7.52 -24.84
C TYR A 642 22.31 8.56 -25.37
N ASP A 643 22.21 9.81 -24.90
CA ASP A 643 23.23 10.83 -25.06
C ASP A 643 23.74 11.25 -23.67
N PHE A 644 25.07 11.29 -23.51
CA PHE A 644 25.74 11.75 -22.29
C PHE A 644 26.44 13.11 -22.42
N VAL A 645 26.49 13.66 -23.65
CA VAL A 645 27.07 14.98 -23.93
C VAL A 645 26.05 15.82 -24.68
N ARG A 646 25.74 17.00 -24.13
CA ARG A 646 24.87 17.99 -24.79
C ARG A 646 25.52 18.50 -26.07
N SER A 647 24.72 18.76 -27.10
CA SER A 647 25.21 19.39 -28.32
C SER A 647 25.85 20.75 -28.00
N GLY A 648 27.08 20.97 -28.48
CA GLY A 648 27.85 22.19 -28.23
C GLY A 648 28.56 22.28 -26.87
N ALA A 649 28.39 21.30 -25.97
CA ALA A 649 29.09 21.27 -24.68
C ALA A 649 30.46 20.56 -24.79
N SER A 650 31.40 20.94 -23.93
CA SER A 650 32.65 20.19 -23.76
C SER A 650 32.35 18.80 -23.16
N SER A 651 32.99 17.76 -23.71
CA SER A 651 32.75 16.38 -23.25
C SER A 651 33.34 16.14 -21.85
N PRO A 652 32.53 15.71 -20.86
CA PRO A 652 33.02 15.28 -19.54
C PRO A 652 33.54 13.83 -19.54
N ILE A 653 33.53 13.15 -20.69
CA ILE A 653 33.93 11.73 -20.81
C ILE A 653 35.45 11.62 -20.82
N VAL A 654 35.98 10.82 -19.91
CA VAL A 654 37.42 10.52 -19.77
C VAL A 654 37.80 9.29 -20.60
N THR A 655 37.01 8.23 -20.51
CA THR A 655 37.25 6.95 -21.20
C THR A 655 35.90 6.28 -21.42
N TYR A 656 35.78 5.53 -22.52
CA TYR A 656 34.61 4.72 -22.82
C TYR A 656 35.05 3.40 -23.46
N GLY A 657 34.16 2.41 -23.40
CA GLY A 657 34.48 1.04 -23.78
C GLY A 657 33.23 0.17 -23.80
N THR A 658 33.44 -1.08 -24.20
CA THR A 658 32.40 -2.12 -24.13
C THR A 658 32.77 -3.16 -23.07
N TYR A 659 31.76 -3.82 -22.52
CA TYR A 659 31.94 -5.02 -21.71
C TYR A 659 31.12 -6.16 -22.29
N LYS A 660 31.60 -7.39 -22.13
CA LYS A 660 30.84 -8.60 -22.46
C LYS A 660 31.32 -9.81 -21.64
N SER A 661 30.42 -10.74 -21.39
CA SER A 661 30.78 -12.07 -20.87
C SER A 661 31.79 -12.75 -21.80
N VAL A 662 32.73 -13.50 -21.23
CA VAL A 662 33.74 -14.27 -21.98
C VAL A 662 33.10 -15.42 -22.79
N SER A 663 32.04 -16.01 -22.26
CA SER A 663 31.22 -17.03 -22.92
C SER A 663 29.82 -17.06 -22.29
N THR A 664 28.87 -17.67 -23.01
CA THR A 664 27.52 -17.96 -22.48
C THR A 664 27.53 -18.99 -21.34
N SER A 665 28.55 -19.87 -21.29
CA SER A 665 28.75 -20.84 -20.21
C SER A 665 29.43 -20.26 -18.96
N SER A 666 29.93 -19.02 -19.03
CA SER A 666 30.55 -18.29 -17.91
C SER A 666 30.07 -16.85 -17.92
N PRO A 667 28.75 -16.61 -17.75
CA PRO A 667 28.12 -15.31 -17.99
C PRO A 667 28.58 -14.22 -17.00
N THR A 668 29.12 -14.62 -15.84
CA THR A 668 29.63 -13.73 -14.79
C THR A 668 31.09 -13.31 -15.01
N ASN A 669 31.84 -14.01 -15.86
CA ASN A 669 33.21 -13.65 -16.21
C ASN A 669 33.16 -12.61 -17.33
N ILE A 670 33.49 -11.36 -17.03
CA ILE A 670 33.32 -10.23 -17.96
C ILE A 670 34.66 -9.62 -18.35
N THR A 671 34.83 -9.37 -19.65
CA THR A 671 35.94 -8.59 -20.18
C THR A 671 35.48 -7.17 -20.48
N ILE A 672 36.23 -6.17 -20.02
CA ILE A 672 36.00 -4.75 -20.31
C ILE A 672 37.11 -4.25 -21.23
N THR A 673 36.72 -3.72 -22.39
CA THR A 673 37.64 -3.26 -23.43
C THR A 673 37.52 -1.75 -23.62
N PRO A 674 38.53 -0.96 -23.21
CA PRO A 674 38.61 0.46 -23.54
C PRO A 674 38.76 0.64 -25.06
N ILE A 675 38.17 1.69 -25.60
CA ILE A 675 38.25 2.00 -27.03
C ILE A 675 39.16 3.21 -27.23
N SER A 676 39.99 3.17 -28.27
CA SER A 676 40.90 4.27 -28.61
C SER A 676 40.14 5.55 -28.99
N ASN A 677 40.79 6.70 -28.83
CA ASN A 677 40.22 8.04 -28.99
C ASN A 677 39.85 8.42 -30.44
N SER A 678 39.08 7.61 -31.15
CA SER A 678 38.52 7.87 -32.49
C SER A 678 37.59 6.76 -33.00
N ALA A 679 37.51 5.60 -32.35
CA ALA A 679 36.75 4.45 -32.83
C ALA A 679 35.36 4.33 -32.19
N THR A 680 34.41 3.77 -32.95
CA THR A 680 33.09 3.35 -32.44
C THR A 680 33.24 2.00 -31.75
N GLY A 681 32.65 1.86 -30.57
CA GLY A 681 32.50 0.57 -29.91
C GLY A 681 31.26 -0.14 -30.40
N THR A 682 31.42 -1.34 -30.93
CA THR A 682 30.29 -2.14 -31.44
C THR A 682 30.21 -3.48 -30.72
N LEU A 683 29.01 -3.84 -30.31
CA LEU A 683 28.63 -5.19 -29.91
C LEU A 683 27.56 -5.70 -30.87
N ASN A 684 27.70 -6.94 -31.31
CA ASN A 684 26.71 -7.61 -32.14
C ASN A 684 26.51 -9.04 -31.63
N PHE A 685 25.28 -9.35 -31.25
CA PHE A 685 24.82 -10.66 -30.84
C PHE A 685 23.71 -11.10 -31.80
N PRO A 686 23.99 -12.06 -32.70
CA PRO A 686 22.95 -12.63 -33.56
C PRO A 686 21.78 -13.17 -32.73
N PHE A 687 20.58 -13.07 -33.30
CA PHE A 687 19.39 -13.63 -32.69
C PHE A 687 19.52 -15.16 -32.50
N THR A 688 19.09 -15.65 -31.34
CA THR A 688 18.96 -17.07 -31.03
C THR A 688 17.56 -17.39 -30.51
N ASN A 689 17.02 -18.56 -30.84
CA ASN A 689 15.71 -19.00 -30.33
C ASN A 689 15.70 -19.28 -28.82
N ASN A 690 16.86 -19.50 -28.21
CA ASN A 690 17.00 -19.69 -26.77
C ASN A 690 17.48 -18.41 -26.11
N THR A 691 17.12 -18.23 -24.84
CA THR A 691 17.64 -17.14 -24.02
C THR A 691 19.16 -17.24 -23.93
N ASN A 692 19.81 -16.08 -24.06
CA ASN A 692 21.24 -15.92 -24.07
C ASN A 692 21.67 -15.29 -22.74
N PRO A 693 22.30 -16.05 -21.82
CA PRO A 693 22.68 -15.56 -20.50
C PRO A 693 23.85 -14.56 -20.52
N THR A 694 24.22 -14.02 -21.68
CA THR A 694 25.30 -13.05 -21.84
C THR A 694 24.98 -11.74 -21.09
N GLN A 695 25.98 -11.18 -20.43
CA GLN A 695 25.95 -9.83 -19.91
C GLN A 695 26.85 -8.95 -20.77
N ALA A 696 26.31 -7.90 -21.36
CA ALA A 696 27.05 -7.06 -22.28
C ALA A 696 26.49 -5.64 -22.34
N GLY A 697 27.34 -4.68 -22.71
CA GLY A 697 26.96 -3.28 -22.79
C GLY A 697 28.16 -2.34 -22.91
N ALA A 698 27.97 -1.07 -22.56
CA ALA A 698 29.02 -0.06 -22.52
C ALA A 698 29.36 0.37 -21.09
N LEU A 699 30.59 0.86 -20.90
CA LEU A 699 31.04 1.52 -19.69
C LEU A 699 31.62 2.89 -20.06
N ILE A 700 31.19 3.94 -19.37
CA ILE A 700 31.65 5.32 -19.62
C ILE A 700 32.17 5.91 -18.31
N GLN A 701 33.36 6.49 -18.33
CA GLN A 701 33.98 7.20 -17.20
C GLN A 701 33.85 8.71 -17.36
N PHE A 702 33.54 9.41 -16.26
CA PHE A 702 33.29 10.85 -16.23
C PHE A 702 34.21 11.59 -15.26
N ASN A 703 34.54 12.86 -15.56
CA ASN A 703 35.26 13.77 -14.65
C ASN A 703 34.35 14.77 -13.90
N THR A 704 33.05 14.77 -14.17
CA THR A 704 32.04 15.62 -13.51
C THR A 704 31.39 14.91 -12.33
N GLY A 705 30.92 15.65 -11.33
CA GLY A 705 30.19 15.11 -10.17
C GLY A 705 28.72 14.84 -10.43
N VAL A 706 28.16 15.43 -11.49
CA VAL A 706 26.78 15.22 -11.94
C VAL A 706 26.79 14.77 -13.38
N VAL A 707 26.16 13.62 -13.66
CA VAL A 707 26.00 13.06 -15.00
C VAL A 707 24.52 13.00 -15.30
N THR A 708 24.10 13.63 -16.41
CA THR A 708 22.74 13.50 -16.94
C THR A 708 22.79 12.74 -18.24
N ALA A 709 21.95 11.72 -18.38
CA ALA A 709 21.72 10.99 -19.62
C ALA A 709 20.38 11.42 -20.19
N ARG A 710 20.37 11.88 -21.44
CA ARG A 710 19.14 11.98 -22.23
C ARG A 710 18.87 10.65 -22.88
N PHE A 711 17.66 10.12 -22.74
CA PHE A 711 17.27 8.87 -23.39
C PHE A 711 16.07 9.07 -24.30
N GLY A 712 15.97 8.20 -25.31
CA GLY A 712 14.75 7.98 -26.07
C GLY A 712 14.57 6.49 -26.35
N VAL A 713 13.32 6.07 -26.50
CA VAL A 713 12.92 4.69 -26.78
C VAL A 713 12.10 4.62 -28.07
N SER A 714 12.15 3.47 -28.75
CA SER A 714 11.35 3.21 -29.95
C SER A 714 11.12 1.72 -30.14
N MET A 715 10.06 1.36 -30.86
CA MET A 715 9.82 -0.01 -31.36
C MET A 715 10.18 -0.19 -32.83
N ILE A 716 10.67 0.86 -33.50
CA ILE A 716 10.95 0.87 -34.94
C ILE A 716 12.44 0.76 -35.21
N SER A 717 13.26 1.65 -34.63
CA SER A 717 14.72 1.65 -34.84
C SER A 717 15.45 2.49 -33.79
N SER A 718 16.76 2.28 -33.66
CA SER A 718 17.62 3.12 -32.81
C SER A 718 17.73 4.56 -33.34
N ALA A 719 17.58 4.77 -34.65
CA ALA A 719 17.51 6.12 -35.23
C ALA A 719 16.23 6.84 -34.79
N GLN A 720 15.08 6.16 -34.81
CA GLN A 720 13.82 6.71 -34.30
C GLN A 720 13.91 6.99 -32.79
N ALA A 721 14.54 6.10 -32.01
CA ALA A 721 14.77 6.33 -30.59
C ALA A 721 15.60 7.61 -30.33
N CYS A 722 16.65 7.87 -31.11
CA CYS A 722 17.41 9.13 -31.01
C CYS A 722 16.56 10.34 -31.41
N ALA A 723 15.76 10.24 -32.48
CA ALA A 723 14.87 11.31 -32.91
C ALA A 723 13.79 11.64 -31.86
N ASN A 724 13.24 10.62 -31.18
CA ASN A 724 12.33 10.81 -30.06
C ASN A 724 13.00 11.56 -28.90
N ALA A 725 14.23 11.14 -28.53
CA ALA A 725 15.02 11.83 -27.51
C ALA A 725 15.26 13.30 -27.85
N GLU A 726 15.70 13.58 -29.09
CA GLU A 726 16.03 14.93 -29.56
C GLU A 726 14.81 15.84 -29.64
N SER A 727 13.69 15.34 -30.15
CA SER A 727 12.47 16.12 -30.36
C SER A 727 11.71 16.41 -29.07
N GLU A 728 11.64 15.47 -28.12
CA GLU A 728 10.85 15.65 -26.89
C GLU A 728 11.63 16.33 -25.76
N ILE A 729 12.95 16.17 -25.69
CA ILE A 729 13.80 16.74 -24.62
C ILE A 729 14.50 18.04 -25.05
N GLY A 730 14.72 18.20 -26.37
CA GLY A 730 15.48 19.32 -26.92
C GLY A 730 16.96 19.31 -26.56
N ASN A 731 17.67 20.41 -26.86
CA ASN A 731 19.13 20.52 -26.70
C ASN A 731 19.57 20.98 -25.31
N ASN A 732 18.69 21.65 -24.56
CA ASN A 732 19.04 22.24 -23.26
C ASN A 732 19.02 21.22 -22.11
N TRP A 733 18.31 20.09 -22.30
CA TRP A 733 18.11 19.03 -21.30
C TRP A 733 17.67 19.61 -19.96
N ASP A 734 16.59 20.39 -20.01
CA ASP A 734 15.99 21.07 -18.87
C ASP A 734 15.21 20.07 -18.01
N PHE A 735 15.89 19.47 -17.04
CA PHE A 735 15.33 18.46 -16.16
C PHE A 735 14.11 18.98 -15.39
N ASP A 736 14.24 20.17 -14.81
CA ASP A 736 13.18 20.74 -13.97
C ASP A 736 12.00 21.20 -14.85
N GLY A 737 12.26 21.72 -16.05
CA GLY A 737 11.22 22.05 -17.03
C GLY A 737 10.43 20.83 -17.52
N ILE A 738 11.09 19.69 -17.77
CA ILE A 738 10.40 18.44 -18.15
C ILE A 738 9.58 17.90 -16.99
N ARG A 739 10.14 17.90 -15.78
CA ARG A 739 9.41 17.52 -14.56
C ARG A 739 8.17 18.37 -14.37
N GLU A 740 8.29 19.69 -14.54
CA GLU A 740 7.18 20.63 -14.37
C GLU A 740 6.12 20.48 -15.46
N THR A 741 6.53 20.18 -16.70
CA THR A 741 5.60 19.84 -17.79
C THR A 741 4.83 18.58 -17.46
N SER A 742 5.51 17.52 -16.98
CA SER A 742 4.87 16.29 -16.54
C SER A 742 3.88 16.53 -15.40
N ARG A 743 4.29 17.30 -14.37
CA ARG A 743 3.42 17.70 -13.25
C ARG A 743 2.17 18.40 -13.76
N SER A 744 2.31 19.35 -14.69
CA SER A 744 1.19 20.10 -15.27
C SER A 744 0.21 19.21 -16.05
N MET A 745 0.73 18.21 -16.77
CA MET A 745 -0.13 17.21 -17.44
C MET A 745 -0.92 16.38 -16.43
N TRP A 746 -0.29 15.99 -15.33
CA TRP A 746 -0.96 15.27 -14.25
C TRP A 746 -2.00 16.13 -13.54
N GLU A 747 -1.71 17.39 -13.19
CA GLU A 747 -2.70 18.33 -12.65
C GLU A 747 -3.93 18.41 -13.56
N SER A 748 -3.74 18.45 -14.88
CA SER A 748 -4.85 18.51 -15.85
C SER A 748 -5.72 17.24 -15.91
N ILE A 749 -5.20 16.09 -15.48
CA ILE A 749 -6.00 14.88 -15.29
C ILE A 749 -6.71 14.93 -13.94
N LEU A 750 -5.99 15.27 -12.87
CA LEU A 750 -6.51 15.26 -11.51
C LEU A 750 -7.60 16.32 -11.30
N GLU A 751 -7.54 17.48 -11.99
CA GLU A 751 -8.56 18.53 -11.93
C GLU A 751 -9.90 18.15 -12.59
N ARG A 752 -9.96 17.00 -13.28
CA ARG A 752 -11.20 16.50 -13.88
C ARG A 752 -12.15 15.92 -12.84
N VAL A 753 -11.64 15.62 -11.64
CA VAL A 753 -12.43 15.27 -10.45
C VAL A 753 -11.96 16.15 -9.29
N VAL A 754 -12.75 17.16 -8.94
CA VAL A 754 -12.41 18.11 -7.86
C VAL A 754 -13.25 17.84 -6.63
N VAL A 755 -12.60 17.80 -5.47
CA VAL A 755 -13.24 17.72 -4.15
C VAL A 755 -12.79 18.89 -3.29
N ASP A 756 -13.53 19.18 -2.21
CA ASP A 756 -13.10 20.15 -1.20
C ASP A 756 -12.08 19.49 -0.25
N THR A 757 -10.80 19.60 -0.57
CA THR A 757 -9.71 18.90 0.14
C THR A 757 -9.57 19.30 1.60
N GLU A 758 -10.10 20.45 2.02
CA GLU A 758 -10.08 20.88 3.42
C GLU A 758 -11.25 20.32 4.23
N LYS A 759 -12.36 19.99 3.56
CA LYS A 759 -13.58 19.48 4.17
C LYS A 759 -13.67 17.96 4.17
N GLU A 760 -13.14 17.31 3.15
CA GLU A 760 -13.20 15.85 2.99
C GLU A 760 -12.15 15.12 3.84
N ASP A 761 -12.38 13.83 4.09
CA ASP A 761 -11.43 13.02 4.85
C ASP A 761 -10.10 12.87 4.07
N PRO A 762 -8.93 13.15 4.71
CA PRO A 762 -7.65 13.17 4.01
C PRO A 762 -7.23 11.79 3.47
N THR A 763 -7.66 10.69 4.11
CA THR A 763 -7.38 9.33 3.63
C THR A 763 -8.19 9.05 2.36
N VAL A 764 -9.47 9.39 2.37
CA VAL A 764 -10.35 9.27 1.20
C VAL A 764 -9.82 10.11 0.03
N VAL A 765 -9.38 11.35 0.30
CA VAL A 765 -8.78 12.25 -0.70
C VAL A 765 -7.51 11.63 -1.30
N GLN A 766 -6.58 11.14 -0.48
CA GLN A 766 -5.34 10.53 -0.97
C GLN A 766 -5.61 9.25 -1.77
N LEU A 767 -6.54 8.40 -1.33
CA LEU A 767 -6.97 7.22 -2.08
C LEU A 767 -7.56 7.59 -3.45
N LEU A 768 -8.42 8.60 -3.51
CA LEU A 768 -9.02 9.08 -4.75
C LEU A 768 -7.95 9.57 -5.73
N TYR A 769 -7.10 10.52 -5.34
CA TYR A 769 -6.10 11.11 -6.24
C TYR A 769 -5.00 10.12 -6.63
N SER A 770 -4.65 9.18 -5.75
CA SER A 770 -3.73 8.07 -6.10
C SER A 770 -4.36 7.10 -7.09
N SER A 771 -5.67 6.83 -6.98
CA SER A 771 -6.39 6.04 -7.98
C SER A 771 -6.46 6.74 -9.33
N LEU A 772 -6.79 8.04 -9.36
CA LEU A 772 -6.83 8.82 -10.62
C LEU A 772 -5.50 8.80 -11.37
N TYR A 773 -4.38 8.83 -10.63
CA TYR A 773 -3.04 8.65 -11.23
C TYR A 773 -2.89 7.29 -11.92
N ARG A 774 -3.17 6.18 -11.22
CA ARG A 774 -2.98 4.82 -11.75
C ARG A 774 -3.91 4.51 -12.95
N ILE A 775 -5.16 4.98 -12.90
CA ILE A 775 -6.13 4.85 -14.01
C ILE A 775 -5.62 5.48 -15.31
N SER A 776 -4.84 6.56 -15.21
CA SER A 776 -4.34 7.31 -16.38
C SER A 776 -2.87 7.02 -16.72
N LEU A 777 -2.28 5.96 -16.16
CA LEU A 777 -0.90 5.56 -16.46
C LEU A 777 -0.81 4.58 -17.65
N VAL A 778 -1.83 3.74 -17.81
CA VAL A 778 -2.02 2.78 -18.91
C VAL A 778 -3.49 2.79 -19.39
N PRO A 779 -3.81 2.40 -20.64
CA PRO A 779 -2.92 1.95 -21.72
C PRO A 779 -1.88 2.99 -22.14
N ALA A 780 -0.73 2.55 -22.64
CA ALA A 780 0.39 3.42 -22.99
C ALA A 780 0.31 3.89 -24.45
N ASN A 781 0.48 5.19 -24.68
CA ASN A 781 0.38 5.81 -26.01
C ASN A 781 1.68 5.63 -26.81
N PHE A 782 1.69 4.61 -27.67
CA PHE A 782 2.76 4.26 -28.59
C PHE A 782 2.50 4.83 -30.00
N THR A 783 1.69 5.88 -30.14
CA THR A 783 1.40 6.47 -31.45
C THR A 783 2.69 6.91 -32.14
N GLY A 784 2.88 6.45 -33.38
CA GLY A 784 4.11 6.61 -34.16
C GLY A 784 5.17 5.53 -33.92
N GLU A 785 4.90 4.52 -33.08
CA GLU A 785 5.81 3.43 -32.71
C GLU A 785 5.25 2.04 -33.06
N ASN A 786 4.35 1.94 -34.04
CA ASN A 786 3.86 0.65 -34.52
C ASN A 786 4.86 0.03 -35.52
N PRO A 787 5.44 -1.16 -35.24
CA PRO A 787 6.40 -1.79 -36.13
C PRO A 787 5.77 -2.63 -37.26
N TYR A 788 4.45 -2.87 -37.25
CA TYR A 788 3.81 -3.87 -38.11
C TYR A 788 3.16 -3.27 -39.36
N TRP A 789 2.50 -2.14 -39.21
CA TRP A 789 1.87 -1.42 -40.32
C TRP A 789 2.03 0.08 -40.14
N LYS A 790 1.99 0.80 -41.27
CA LYS A 790 2.07 2.26 -41.29
C LYS A 790 0.67 2.84 -41.37
N GLY A 791 0.38 3.82 -40.53
CA GLY A 791 -0.89 4.53 -40.51
C GLY A 791 -0.82 5.78 -39.65
N ASN A 792 -1.85 6.62 -39.73
CA ASN A 792 -2.00 7.82 -38.91
C ASN A 792 -2.93 7.59 -37.70
N GLU A 793 -3.40 6.37 -37.50
CA GLU A 793 -4.25 6.02 -36.36
C GLU A 793 -3.41 5.95 -35.06
N PRO A 794 -4.02 6.26 -33.90
CA PRO A 794 -3.38 6.05 -32.61
C PRO A 794 -3.00 4.58 -32.40
N PHE A 795 -1.86 4.37 -31.77
CA PHE A 795 -1.37 3.02 -31.42
C PHE A 795 -1.13 2.95 -29.92
N PHE A 796 -1.89 2.10 -29.23
CA PHE A 796 -1.76 1.88 -27.79
C PHE A 796 -1.26 0.48 -27.48
N ASP A 797 -0.43 0.39 -26.44
CA ASP A 797 0.15 -0.82 -25.86
C ASP A 797 -0.13 -0.85 -24.34
N ALA A 798 0.49 -1.78 -23.61
CA ALA A 798 0.18 -2.06 -22.21
C ALA A 798 -1.33 -2.32 -22.01
N LEU A 799 -1.94 -3.02 -22.98
CA LEU A 799 -3.25 -3.62 -22.86
C LEU A 799 -3.04 -4.98 -22.20
N PHE A 800 -2.57 -4.99 -20.95
CA PHE A 800 -2.13 -6.21 -20.27
C PHE A 800 -3.27 -7.21 -20.03
N CYS A 801 -4.52 -6.82 -20.28
CA CYS A 801 -5.52 -7.53 -21.07
C CYS A 801 -6.79 -6.68 -20.99
N SER A 802 -7.66 -6.77 -22.01
CA SER A 802 -8.94 -6.03 -21.95
C SER A 802 -9.89 -6.58 -20.88
N TRP A 803 -9.66 -7.82 -20.42
CA TRP A 803 -10.43 -8.49 -19.38
C TRP A 803 -10.51 -7.62 -18.12
N ASP A 804 -9.41 -7.14 -17.56
CA ASP A 804 -9.45 -6.31 -16.35
C ASP A 804 -10.12 -4.96 -16.62
N THR A 805 -9.69 -4.28 -17.70
CA THR A 805 -9.94 -2.86 -17.91
C THR A 805 -11.35 -2.55 -18.42
N PHE A 806 -12.05 -3.48 -19.10
CA PHE A 806 -13.42 -3.22 -19.57
C PHE A 806 -14.40 -3.00 -18.42
N ARG A 807 -14.10 -3.59 -17.25
CA ARG A 807 -14.97 -3.59 -16.07
C ARG A 807 -15.03 -2.20 -15.44
N THR A 808 -13.89 -1.52 -15.31
CA THR A 808 -13.77 -0.29 -14.54
C THR A 808 -12.94 0.80 -15.21
N VAL A 809 -11.78 0.51 -15.81
CA VAL A 809 -10.90 1.56 -16.39
C VAL A 809 -11.57 2.28 -17.56
N HIS A 810 -12.02 1.56 -18.58
CA HIS A 810 -12.66 2.19 -19.76
C HIS A 810 -13.94 2.95 -19.40
N PRO A 811 -14.85 2.40 -18.56
CA PRO A 811 -15.96 3.17 -18.04
C PRO A 811 -15.53 4.43 -17.28
N PHE A 812 -14.46 4.39 -16.49
CA PHE A 812 -13.99 5.58 -15.78
C PHE A 812 -13.37 6.62 -16.71
N LEU A 813 -12.56 6.19 -17.69
CA LEU A 813 -12.03 7.07 -18.74
C LEU A 813 -13.16 7.71 -19.56
N SER A 814 -14.29 7.02 -19.77
CA SER A 814 -15.46 7.64 -20.40
C SER A 814 -16.00 8.84 -19.60
N LEU A 815 -15.89 8.83 -18.26
CA LEU A 815 -16.37 9.92 -17.40
C LEU A 815 -15.44 11.14 -17.42
N ILE A 816 -14.13 10.92 -17.46
CA ILE A 816 -13.14 11.99 -17.24
C ILE A 816 -12.22 12.27 -18.43
N ALA A 817 -12.10 11.36 -19.39
CA ALA A 817 -11.09 11.42 -20.45
C ALA A 817 -11.62 10.89 -21.81
N PRO A 818 -12.71 11.46 -22.34
CA PRO A 818 -13.37 10.91 -23.53
C PRO A 818 -12.51 11.00 -24.80
N ARG A 819 -11.61 11.97 -24.90
CA ARG A 819 -10.69 12.10 -26.06
C ARG A 819 -9.61 11.03 -26.02
N GLU A 820 -8.96 10.87 -24.87
CA GLU A 820 -7.94 9.85 -24.67
C GLU A 820 -8.54 8.45 -24.86
N TRP A 821 -9.76 8.24 -24.34
CA TRP A 821 -10.48 6.98 -24.54
C TRP A 821 -10.85 6.73 -26.01
N ALA A 822 -11.30 7.76 -26.75
CA ALA A 822 -11.58 7.63 -28.18
C ALA A 822 -10.34 7.22 -28.97
N ASP A 823 -9.17 7.78 -28.66
CA ASP A 823 -7.91 7.37 -29.30
C ASP A 823 -7.56 5.91 -28.99
N ILE A 824 -7.83 5.43 -27.78
CA ILE A 824 -7.69 4.01 -27.44
C ILE A 824 -8.66 3.16 -28.27
N VAL A 825 -9.95 3.52 -28.36
CA VAL A 825 -10.95 2.82 -29.17
C VAL A 825 -10.54 2.76 -30.65
N ARG A 826 -10.00 3.85 -31.20
CA ARG A 826 -9.44 3.87 -32.56
C ARG A 826 -8.28 2.89 -32.73
N SER A 827 -7.46 2.69 -31.69
CA SER A 827 -6.39 1.68 -31.71
C SER A 827 -6.92 0.23 -31.75
N TYR A 828 -8.03 -0.06 -31.07
CA TYR A 828 -8.71 -1.36 -31.19
C TYR A 828 -9.28 -1.57 -32.60
N ILE A 829 -9.94 -0.55 -33.16
CA ILE A 829 -10.48 -0.60 -34.53
C ILE A 829 -9.36 -0.77 -35.56
N ASP A 830 -8.26 -0.02 -35.43
CA ASP A 830 -7.11 -0.15 -36.33
C ASP A 830 -6.44 -1.53 -36.22
N GLY A 831 -6.38 -2.09 -35.01
CA GLY A 831 -5.97 -3.48 -34.80
C GLY A 831 -6.85 -4.48 -35.56
N TRP A 832 -8.17 -4.32 -35.47
CA TRP A 832 -9.12 -5.13 -36.25
C TRP A 832 -8.94 -4.94 -37.77
N ARG A 833 -8.84 -3.71 -38.27
CA ARG A 833 -8.66 -3.46 -39.71
C ARG A 833 -7.44 -4.18 -40.30
N ASN A 834 -6.35 -4.28 -39.53
CA ASN A 834 -5.09 -4.85 -40.00
C ASN A 834 -4.93 -6.35 -39.71
N THR A 835 -5.64 -6.90 -38.71
CA THR A 835 -5.49 -8.30 -38.30
C THR A 835 -6.74 -9.15 -38.48
N GLY A 836 -7.89 -8.53 -38.74
CA GLY A 836 -9.21 -9.16 -38.84
C GLY A 836 -9.93 -9.36 -37.50
N TYR A 837 -9.29 -9.04 -36.37
CA TYR A 837 -9.84 -9.28 -35.04
C TYR A 837 -9.57 -8.11 -34.08
N ILE A 838 -10.51 -7.86 -33.17
CA ILE A 838 -10.29 -6.91 -32.07
C ILE A 838 -9.12 -7.42 -31.21
N PRO A 839 -8.10 -6.59 -30.93
CA PRO A 839 -7.02 -6.96 -30.02
C PRO A 839 -7.56 -7.26 -28.62
N GLU A 840 -7.15 -8.37 -28.00
CA GLU A 840 -7.58 -8.70 -26.63
C GLU A 840 -6.54 -8.26 -25.60
N CYS A 841 -5.34 -8.82 -25.72
CA CYS A 841 -4.20 -8.45 -24.90
C CYS A 841 -3.05 -8.04 -25.80
N ARG A 842 -2.38 -6.94 -25.46
CA ARG A 842 -1.20 -6.46 -26.17
C ARG A 842 -0.16 -5.96 -25.18
N SER A 843 1.00 -6.62 -25.19
CA SER A 843 2.14 -6.27 -24.36
C SER A 843 3.40 -6.27 -25.21
N ASN A 844 4.21 -5.22 -25.08
CA ASN A 844 5.49 -5.08 -25.80
C ASN A 844 5.30 -5.17 -27.33
N THR A 845 4.19 -4.62 -27.83
CA THR A 845 3.70 -4.67 -29.22
C THR A 845 3.25 -6.04 -29.71
N LYS A 846 3.19 -7.06 -28.86
CA LYS A 846 2.82 -8.42 -29.26
C LYS A 846 1.48 -8.82 -28.67
N ASN A 847 0.78 -9.73 -29.35
CA ASN A 847 -0.48 -10.27 -28.85
C ASN A 847 -0.20 -11.10 -27.59
N GLY A 848 -0.99 -10.93 -26.55
CA GLY A 848 -0.93 -11.75 -25.34
C GLY A 848 -1.78 -13.01 -25.44
N PHE A 849 -2.01 -13.67 -24.29
CA PHE A 849 -2.99 -14.75 -24.19
C PHE A 849 -4.36 -14.19 -23.84
N VAL A 850 -5.41 -14.69 -24.47
CA VAL A 850 -6.80 -14.37 -24.10
C VAL A 850 -7.10 -14.94 -22.72
N GLN A 851 -7.68 -14.12 -21.84
CA GLN A 851 -8.07 -14.48 -20.47
C GLN A 851 -9.49 -15.07 -20.42
N GLY A 852 -10.41 -14.51 -19.64
CA GLY A 852 -11.75 -15.08 -19.45
C GLY A 852 -12.63 -15.08 -20.70
N GLY A 853 -12.43 -14.13 -21.62
CA GLY A 853 -13.35 -13.87 -22.72
C GLY A 853 -12.76 -12.98 -23.80
N SER A 854 -13.64 -12.36 -24.61
CA SER A 854 -13.27 -11.43 -25.68
C SER A 854 -13.81 -10.06 -25.29
N ASP A 855 -12.95 -9.31 -24.61
CA ASP A 855 -13.30 -8.20 -23.71
C ASP A 855 -12.96 -6.84 -24.31
N GLY A 856 -12.27 -6.82 -25.46
CA GLY A 856 -12.25 -5.65 -26.35
C GLY A 856 -13.66 -5.30 -26.88
N MET A 857 -14.57 -6.27 -26.96
CA MET A 857 -15.93 -6.06 -27.46
C MET A 857 -16.80 -5.21 -26.52
N PRO A 858 -16.91 -5.50 -25.21
CA PRO A 858 -17.56 -4.61 -24.24
C PRO A 858 -17.05 -3.17 -24.28
N ILE A 859 -15.75 -2.93 -24.51
CA ILE A 859 -15.16 -1.59 -24.61
C ILE A 859 -15.70 -0.82 -25.82
N LEU A 860 -15.71 -1.46 -27.00
CA LEU A 860 -16.27 -0.87 -28.23
C LEU A 860 -17.79 -0.66 -28.12
N GLY A 861 -18.51 -1.61 -27.50
CA GLY A 861 -19.93 -1.47 -27.20
C GLY A 861 -20.22 -0.29 -26.29
N ASP A 862 -19.42 -0.10 -25.23
CA ASP A 862 -19.51 1.06 -24.32
C ASP A 862 -19.35 2.38 -25.08
N PHE A 863 -18.38 2.46 -25.99
CA PHE A 863 -18.18 3.66 -26.80
C PHE A 863 -19.37 3.90 -27.74
N ALA A 864 -19.91 2.86 -28.40
CA ALA A 864 -21.06 3.01 -29.27
C ALA A 864 -22.28 3.57 -28.53
N VAL A 865 -22.56 3.05 -27.34
CA VAL A 865 -23.72 3.46 -26.54
C VAL A 865 -23.54 4.86 -25.93
N LYS A 866 -22.35 5.19 -25.45
CA LYS A 866 -22.10 6.46 -24.75
C LYS A 866 -21.69 7.59 -25.70
N TYR A 867 -20.92 7.34 -26.74
CA TYR A 867 -20.25 8.40 -27.53
C TYR A 867 -20.49 8.35 -29.03
N SER A 868 -21.39 7.49 -29.55
CA SER A 868 -21.72 7.49 -30.99
C SER A 868 -22.18 8.85 -31.51
N GLU A 869 -22.92 9.63 -30.72
CA GLU A 869 -23.35 10.98 -31.09
C GLU A 869 -22.16 11.95 -31.30
N PHE A 870 -21.02 11.69 -30.66
CA PHE A 870 -19.79 12.48 -30.76
C PHE A 870 -18.69 11.80 -31.58
N ALA A 871 -18.97 10.62 -32.17
CA ALA A 871 -17.95 9.79 -32.80
C ALA A 871 -17.20 10.52 -33.93
N SER A 872 -17.90 11.33 -34.74
CA SER A 872 -17.26 12.11 -35.79
C SER A 872 -16.28 13.16 -35.26
N GLU A 873 -16.60 13.82 -34.14
CA GLU A 873 -15.74 14.83 -33.48
C GLU A 873 -14.53 14.17 -32.79
N LEU A 874 -14.72 12.94 -32.33
CA LEU A 874 -13.70 12.10 -31.71
C LEU A 874 -12.89 11.27 -32.71
N GLY A 875 -13.19 11.34 -34.01
CA GLY A 875 -12.48 10.62 -35.06
C GLY A 875 -12.72 9.10 -35.07
N VAL A 876 -13.82 8.63 -34.49
CA VAL A 876 -14.17 7.20 -34.43
C VAL A 876 -15.12 6.84 -35.55
N SER A 877 -14.75 5.84 -36.36
CA SER A 877 -15.60 5.26 -37.39
C SER A 877 -16.60 4.30 -36.74
N VAL A 878 -17.88 4.70 -36.63
CA VAL A 878 -18.93 3.85 -36.04
C VAL A 878 -19.27 2.63 -36.90
N ASP A 879 -19.03 2.71 -38.20
CA ASP A 879 -19.20 1.58 -39.11
C ASP A 879 -18.11 0.53 -38.92
N ASP A 880 -16.85 0.95 -38.85
CA ASP A 880 -15.75 0.03 -38.55
C ASP A 880 -15.84 -0.52 -37.13
N LEU A 881 -16.27 0.29 -36.17
CA LEU A 881 -16.53 -0.15 -34.80
C LEU A 881 -17.56 -1.29 -34.79
N TYR A 882 -18.71 -1.09 -35.46
CA TYR A 882 -19.75 -2.10 -35.52
C TYR A 882 -19.29 -3.34 -36.28
N GLN A 883 -18.58 -3.17 -37.40
CA GLN A 883 -18.08 -4.30 -38.18
C GLN A 883 -17.03 -5.11 -37.39
N ALA A 884 -16.15 -4.46 -36.62
CA ALA A 884 -15.20 -5.13 -35.75
C ALA A 884 -15.90 -6.01 -34.69
N LEU A 885 -16.99 -5.50 -34.10
CA LEU A 885 -17.82 -6.24 -33.17
C LEU A 885 -18.46 -7.46 -33.83
N VAL A 886 -19.08 -7.28 -35.01
CA VAL A 886 -19.71 -8.36 -35.77
C VAL A 886 -18.70 -9.43 -36.17
N ASP A 887 -17.55 -9.03 -36.73
CA ASP A 887 -16.52 -9.98 -37.17
C ASP A 887 -15.98 -10.80 -36.01
N THR A 888 -15.75 -10.17 -34.85
CA THR A 888 -15.28 -10.88 -33.65
C THR A 888 -16.37 -11.79 -33.07
N ALA A 889 -17.65 -11.45 -33.22
CA ALA A 889 -18.77 -12.28 -32.79
C ALA A 889 -19.07 -13.46 -33.74
N GLU A 890 -18.66 -13.37 -35.01
CA GLU A 890 -19.01 -14.35 -36.04
C GLU A 890 -17.84 -15.26 -36.43
N ASN A 891 -16.60 -14.78 -36.41
CA ASN A 891 -15.46 -15.50 -36.97
C ASN A 891 -14.61 -16.15 -35.86
N THR A 892 -14.24 -17.42 -36.04
CA THR A 892 -13.25 -18.10 -35.18
C THR A 892 -11.86 -17.80 -35.74
N PRO A 893 -10.95 -17.16 -34.98
CA PRO A 893 -9.57 -17.00 -35.40
C PRO A 893 -8.84 -18.35 -35.45
N PRO A 894 -7.80 -18.49 -36.30
CA PRO A 894 -6.98 -19.70 -36.36
C PRO A 894 -6.32 -20.06 -35.03
N ASP A 895 -6.02 -19.04 -34.21
CA ASP A 895 -5.50 -19.18 -32.85
C ASP A 895 -6.36 -18.32 -31.92
N TRP A 896 -7.42 -18.92 -31.37
CA TRP A 896 -8.30 -18.24 -30.42
C TRP A 896 -7.72 -18.18 -29.01
N TYR A 897 -6.55 -18.77 -28.77
CA TYR A 897 -5.85 -18.63 -27.49
C TYR A 897 -5.15 -17.26 -27.36
N ARG A 898 -4.95 -16.53 -28.46
CA ARG A 898 -4.27 -15.22 -28.47
C ARG A 898 -5.13 -14.05 -28.95
N VAL A 899 -6.28 -14.32 -29.56
CA VAL A 899 -7.22 -13.28 -30.01
C VAL A 899 -8.64 -13.82 -30.19
N GLY A 900 -9.66 -12.98 -30.06
CA GLY A 900 -11.04 -13.31 -30.44
C GLY A 900 -11.64 -14.49 -29.67
N ARG A 901 -12.42 -15.34 -30.37
CA ARG A 901 -13.33 -16.32 -29.74
C ARG A 901 -13.33 -17.67 -30.42
N GLU A 902 -13.60 -18.73 -29.64
CA GLU A 902 -13.96 -20.06 -30.12
C GLU A 902 -15.41 -20.09 -30.67
N ASN A 903 -15.67 -19.32 -31.74
CA ASN A 903 -17.02 -19.10 -32.27
C ASN A 903 -17.64 -20.33 -32.94
N THR A 904 -16.84 -21.33 -33.34
CA THR A 904 -17.33 -22.59 -33.90
C THR A 904 -18.16 -23.32 -32.84
N GLY A 905 -17.58 -23.55 -31.66
CA GLY A 905 -18.29 -24.14 -30.53
C GLY A 905 -19.46 -23.28 -30.07
N TRP A 906 -19.23 -21.98 -29.87
CA TRP A 906 -20.26 -21.03 -29.40
C TRP A 906 -21.53 -21.05 -30.26
N LYS A 907 -21.39 -21.00 -31.59
CA LYS A 907 -22.52 -20.97 -32.52
C LYS A 907 -23.17 -22.34 -32.72
N THR A 908 -22.41 -23.44 -32.64
CA THR A 908 -22.95 -24.79 -32.79
C THR A 908 -23.79 -25.21 -31.59
N PHE A 909 -23.33 -24.92 -30.38
CA PHE A 909 -23.97 -25.42 -29.15
C PHE A 909 -24.77 -24.35 -28.38
N GLY A 910 -24.51 -23.06 -28.63
CA GLY A 910 -25.02 -21.98 -27.80
C GLY A 910 -24.32 -21.88 -26.44
N TYR A 911 -23.16 -22.52 -26.29
CA TYR A 911 -22.24 -22.45 -25.15
C TYR A 911 -20.87 -22.97 -25.61
N ILE A 912 -19.85 -22.87 -24.77
CA ILE A 912 -18.55 -23.49 -25.03
C ILE A 912 -18.53 -24.89 -24.40
N PRO A 913 -18.49 -25.95 -25.21
CA PRO A 913 -18.53 -27.31 -24.69
C PRO A 913 -17.18 -27.75 -24.10
N THR A 914 -17.22 -28.53 -23.02
CA THR A 914 -16.05 -29.23 -22.47
C THR A 914 -15.80 -30.55 -23.20
N ALA A 915 -14.54 -31.01 -23.26
CA ALA A 915 -14.13 -32.23 -23.97
C ALA A 915 -14.56 -32.28 -25.44
N TRP A 916 -14.46 -31.13 -26.13
CA TRP A 916 -14.75 -30.98 -27.54
C TRP A 916 -13.53 -30.50 -28.31
N VAL A 917 -13.46 -30.87 -29.58
CA VAL A 917 -12.37 -30.47 -30.49
C VAL A 917 -12.99 -29.72 -31.65
N ASP A 918 -12.47 -28.53 -31.93
CA ASP A 918 -12.95 -27.69 -33.02
C ASP A 918 -12.69 -28.35 -34.39
N PRO A 919 -13.73 -28.70 -35.17
CA PRO A 919 -13.57 -29.36 -36.46
C PRO A 919 -13.04 -28.43 -37.57
N SER A 920 -12.98 -27.11 -37.33
CA SER A 920 -12.41 -26.15 -38.28
C SER A 920 -10.88 -26.21 -38.35
N GLY A 921 -10.23 -26.86 -37.37
CA GLY A 921 -8.78 -26.86 -37.22
C GLY A 921 -8.22 -25.62 -36.51
N ALA A 922 -9.09 -24.71 -36.03
CA ALA A 922 -8.68 -23.63 -35.15
C ALA A 922 -8.04 -24.17 -33.86
N THR A 923 -7.00 -23.50 -33.40
CA THR A 923 -6.21 -23.90 -32.24
C THR A 923 -6.51 -23.01 -31.05
N GLY A 924 -6.54 -23.62 -29.88
CA GLY A 924 -6.54 -22.92 -28.62
C GLY A 924 -6.68 -23.88 -27.46
N LEU A 925 -6.64 -23.33 -26.24
CA LEU A 925 -6.64 -24.15 -25.04
C LEU A 925 -8.07 -24.41 -24.55
N ALA A 926 -8.50 -25.67 -24.59
CA ALA A 926 -9.85 -26.12 -24.23
C ALA A 926 -10.09 -26.12 -22.71
N THR A 927 -9.95 -24.96 -22.09
CA THR A 927 -10.20 -24.69 -20.67
C THR A 927 -11.09 -23.46 -20.51
N ARG A 928 -11.52 -23.14 -19.28
CA ARG A 928 -12.28 -21.92 -18.95
C ARG A 928 -13.62 -21.82 -19.69
N GLU A 929 -14.20 -22.95 -20.06
CA GLU A 929 -15.36 -23.03 -20.95
C GLU A 929 -16.58 -22.28 -20.38
N ALA A 930 -16.79 -22.36 -19.06
CA ALA A 930 -17.86 -21.62 -18.40
C ALA A 930 -17.59 -20.11 -18.42
N SER A 931 -16.43 -19.64 -17.97
CA SER A 931 -16.09 -18.20 -18.00
C SER A 931 -16.21 -17.63 -19.42
N ARG A 932 -15.67 -18.32 -20.43
CA ARG A 932 -15.80 -17.91 -21.84
C ARG A 932 -17.24 -17.81 -22.31
N ALA A 933 -18.10 -18.77 -21.95
CA ALA A 933 -19.51 -18.73 -22.32
C ALA A 933 -20.25 -17.51 -21.71
N PHE A 934 -19.97 -17.19 -20.46
CA PHE A 934 -20.56 -16.03 -19.78
C PHE A 934 -20.07 -14.71 -20.36
N GLU A 935 -18.77 -14.57 -20.62
CA GLU A 935 -18.18 -13.34 -21.17
C GLU A 935 -18.47 -13.17 -22.67
N TYR A 936 -18.57 -14.25 -23.46
CA TYR A 936 -19.03 -14.17 -24.85
C TYR A 936 -20.47 -13.68 -24.95
N ALA A 937 -21.32 -14.09 -24.00
CA ALA A 937 -22.68 -13.59 -23.90
C ALA A 937 -22.72 -12.07 -23.65
N LEU A 938 -21.82 -11.55 -22.82
CA LEU A 938 -21.67 -10.10 -22.61
C LEU A 938 -21.16 -9.39 -23.88
N GLY A 939 -20.17 -9.94 -24.60
CA GLY A 939 -19.75 -9.27 -25.83
C GLY A 939 -20.77 -9.40 -26.97
N ASP A 940 -21.61 -10.44 -27.00
CA ASP A 940 -22.78 -10.48 -27.90
C ASP A 940 -23.80 -9.38 -27.50
N PHE A 941 -23.98 -9.12 -26.21
CA PHE A 941 -24.74 -7.95 -25.74
C PHE A 941 -24.11 -6.63 -26.20
N ALA A 942 -22.77 -6.50 -26.20
CA ALA A 942 -22.09 -5.33 -26.73
C ALA A 942 -22.39 -5.10 -28.23
N VAL A 943 -22.40 -6.16 -29.05
CA VAL A 943 -22.79 -6.07 -30.47
C VAL A 943 -24.24 -5.63 -30.61
N ARG A 944 -25.14 -6.22 -29.81
CA ARG A 944 -26.55 -5.83 -29.77
C ARG A 944 -26.71 -4.35 -29.44
N GLN A 945 -26.05 -3.87 -28.40
CA GLN A 945 -26.17 -2.49 -27.91
C GLN A 945 -25.67 -1.48 -28.95
N ALA A 946 -24.52 -1.78 -29.58
CA ALA A 946 -24.03 -1.00 -30.70
C ALA A 946 -25.02 -1.04 -31.88
N GLY A 947 -25.57 -2.21 -32.22
CA GLY A 947 -26.53 -2.37 -33.31
C GLY A 947 -27.81 -1.56 -33.12
N VAL A 948 -28.39 -1.57 -31.92
CA VAL A 948 -29.59 -0.77 -31.58
C VAL A 948 -29.26 0.72 -31.64
N THR A 949 -28.16 1.14 -31.01
CA THR A 949 -27.77 2.56 -30.93
C THR A 949 -27.42 3.15 -32.30
N LEU A 950 -26.76 2.37 -33.16
CA LEU A 950 -26.31 2.78 -34.49
C LEU A 950 -27.34 2.45 -35.59
N HIS A 951 -28.55 2.04 -35.21
CA HIS A 951 -29.66 1.72 -36.13
C HIS A 951 -29.29 0.70 -37.22
N LYS A 952 -28.59 -0.37 -36.83
CA LYS A 952 -28.22 -1.50 -37.70
C LYS A 952 -29.42 -2.44 -37.89
N SER A 953 -29.23 -3.54 -38.63
CA SER A 953 -30.31 -4.46 -38.99
C SER A 953 -31.10 -4.96 -37.78
N ALA A 954 -32.43 -4.99 -37.89
CA ALA A 954 -33.30 -5.58 -36.87
C ALA A 954 -32.97 -7.07 -36.63
N ASP A 955 -32.56 -7.78 -37.69
CA ASP A 955 -32.16 -9.19 -37.59
C ASP A 955 -30.89 -9.38 -36.74
N ASP A 956 -29.93 -8.46 -36.86
CA ASP A 956 -28.73 -8.46 -36.02
C ASP A 956 -29.11 -8.18 -34.56
N ALA A 957 -29.96 -7.18 -34.31
CA ALA A 957 -30.42 -6.85 -32.97
C ALA A 957 -31.11 -8.05 -32.31
N VAL A 958 -31.99 -8.78 -33.03
CA VAL A 958 -32.64 -10.00 -32.52
C VAL A 958 -31.64 -11.13 -32.31
N LYS A 959 -30.73 -11.37 -33.27
CA LYS A 959 -29.71 -12.43 -33.20
C LYS A 959 -28.84 -12.27 -31.96
N TYR A 960 -28.27 -11.08 -31.78
CA TYR A 960 -27.35 -10.82 -30.67
C TYR A 960 -28.08 -10.66 -29.33
N THR A 961 -29.33 -10.19 -29.31
CA THR A 961 -30.20 -10.29 -28.13
C THR A 961 -30.33 -11.74 -27.68
N ASN A 962 -30.69 -12.66 -28.59
CA ASN A 962 -30.83 -14.07 -28.24
C ASN A 962 -29.50 -14.73 -27.83
N ARG A 963 -28.40 -14.44 -28.53
CA ARG A 963 -27.08 -14.98 -28.17
C ARG A 963 -26.55 -14.44 -26.85
N SER A 964 -26.87 -13.20 -26.48
CA SER A 964 -26.49 -12.64 -25.17
C SER A 964 -27.15 -13.31 -23.97
N MET A 965 -28.19 -14.11 -24.19
CA MET A 965 -28.85 -14.93 -23.18
C MET A 965 -28.25 -16.34 -23.08
N ASN A 966 -27.33 -16.73 -23.94
CA ASN A 966 -26.79 -18.09 -23.99
C ASN A 966 -26.03 -18.52 -22.72
N PHE A 967 -25.65 -17.60 -21.83
CA PHE A 967 -25.05 -17.93 -20.53
C PHE A 967 -25.95 -18.87 -19.71
N VAL A 968 -27.28 -18.79 -19.88
CA VAL A 968 -28.24 -19.69 -19.19
C VAL A 968 -28.05 -21.16 -19.57
N ASN A 969 -27.43 -21.44 -20.73
CA ASN A 969 -27.13 -22.81 -21.14
C ASN A 969 -26.05 -23.47 -20.29
N MET A 970 -25.31 -22.70 -19.49
CA MET A 970 -24.32 -23.19 -18.52
C MET A 970 -24.90 -23.35 -17.11
N TRP A 971 -26.20 -23.10 -16.90
CA TRP A 971 -26.83 -23.18 -15.58
C TRP A 971 -27.39 -24.58 -15.31
N ASP A 972 -26.79 -25.30 -14.37
CA ASP A 972 -27.34 -26.57 -13.86
C ASP A 972 -28.28 -26.30 -12.69
N ALA A 973 -29.58 -26.24 -12.97
CA ALA A 973 -30.61 -26.03 -11.95
C ALA A 973 -30.77 -27.20 -10.96
N SER A 974 -30.18 -28.37 -11.22
CA SER A 974 -30.30 -29.54 -10.35
C SER A 974 -29.21 -29.61 -9.27
N LEU A 975 -28.08 -28.91 -9.48
CA LEU A 975 -26.96 -28.94 -8.56
C LEU A 975 -27.29 -28.22 -7.25
N VAL A 976 -27.12 -28.91 -6.13
CA VAL A 976 -27.25 -28.35 -4.78
C VAL A 976 -25.87 -28.29 -4.12
N PHE A 977 -25.51 -27.13 -3.61
CA PHE A 977 -24.27 -26.90 -2.89
C PHE A 977 -24.50 -25.82 -1.83
N ASP A 978 -23.93 -26.00 -0.63
CA ASP A 978 -24.10 -25.08 0.51
C ASP A 978 -25.55 -24.69 0.85
N GLY A 979 -26.48 -25.61 0.60
CA GLY A 979 -27.91 -25.40 0.86
C GLY A 979 -28.64 -24.58 -0.19
N PHE A 980 -27.97 -24.16 -1.26
CA PHE A 980 -28.58 -23.47 -2.40
C PHE A 980 -28.61 -24.38 -3.63
N GLN A 981 -29.62 -24.18 -4.49
CA GLN A 981 -29.83 -24.94 -5.72
C GLN A 981 -29.52 -24.08 -6.95
N GLY A 982 -28.89 -24.66 -7.97
CA GLY A 982 -28.59 -24.00 -9.24
C GLY A 982 -27.23 -23.32 -9.26
N TYR A 983 -26.35 -23.69 -10.19
CA TYR A 983 -25.01 -23.10 -10.36
C TYR A 983 -24.56 -23.12 -11.82
N ALA A 984 -23.66 -22.21 -12.19
CA ALA A 984 -22.89 -22.31 -13.41
C ALA A 984 -22.02 -23.58 -13.41
N GLN A 985 -22.06 -24.36 -14.48
CA GLN A 985 -21.33 -25.61 -14.64
C GLN A 985 -20.79 -25.75 -16.07
N ARG A 986 -19.71 -26.52 -16.24
CA ARG A 986 -19.26 -26.94 -17.56
C ARG A 986 -20.29 -27.88 -18.20
N ARG A 987 -20.28 -27.96 -19.52
CA ARG A 987 -21.29 -28.73 -20.26
C ARG A 987 -20.68 -29.48 -21.44
N PHE A 988 -21.03 -30.75 -21.60
CA PHE A 988 -20.56 -31.61 -22.69
C PHE A 988 -21.36 -31.35 -23.98
N PRO A 989 -20.82 -31.69 -25.17
CA PRO A 989 -21.53 -31.58 -26.45
C PRO A 989 -22.89 -32.30 -26.51
N ASN A 990 -23.07 -33.36 -25.72
CA ASN A 990 -24.33 -34.11 -25.63
C ASN A 990 -25.40 -33.41 -24.76
N GLY A 991 -25.08 -32.25 -24.19
CA GLY A 991 -25.97 -31.44 -23.36
C GLY A 991 -25.98 -31.77 -21.87
N SER A 992 -25.29 -32.83 -21.42
CA SER A 992 -25.12 -33.15 -20.00
C SER A 992 -24.08 -32.23 -19.33
N PHE A 993 -24.24 -31.97 -18.03
CA PHE A 993 -23.31 -31.14 -17.26
C PHE A 993 -22.08 -31.93 -16.82
N ALA A 994 -20.92 -31.29 -16.87
CA ALA A 994 -19.67 -31.77 -16.33
C ALA A 994 -19.45 -31.09 -14.97
N PHE A 995 -19.51 -31.89 -13.91
CA PHE A 995 -19.42 -31.38 -12.54
C PHE A 995 -18.09 -30.65 -12.30
N SER A 996 -18.20 -29.49 -11.68
CA SER A 996 -17.11 -28.67 -11.19
C SER A 996 -17.56 -28.14 -9.82
N SER A 997 -16.81 -28.44 -8.77
CA SER A 997 -17.23 -28.07 -7.40
C SER A 997 -17.44 -26.55 -7.32
N PRO A 998 -18.59 -26.05 -6.81
CA PRO A 998 -18.88 -24.62 -6.79
C PRO A 998 -17.83 -23.75 -6.09
N ASP A 999 -17.14 -24.29 -5.08
CA ASP A 999 -16.08 -23.64 -4.30
C ASP A 999 -14.67 -23.78 -4.87
N ALA A 1000 -14.47 -24.61 -5.91
CA ALA A 1000 -13.18 -24.72 -6.56
C ALA A 1000 -12.77 -23.35 -7.11
N CYS A 1001 -11.48 -22.98 -6.97
CA CYS A 1001 -10.93 -21.67 -7.33
C CYS A 1001 -11.39 -20.48 -6.48
N SER A 1002 -12.12 -20.71 -5.39
CA SER A 1002 -12.40 -19.65 -4.43
C SER A 1002 -11.27 -19.49 -3.40
N PRO A 1003 -11.23 -18.40 -2.62
CA PRO A 1003 -10.25 -18.22 -1.54
C PRO A 1003 -10.26 -19.31 -0.46
N ILE A 1004 -11.35 -20.08 -0.39
CA ILE A 1004 -11.50 -21.21 0.55
C ILE A 1004 -11.55 -22.56 -0.18
N ASP A 1005 -11.05 -22.65 -1.41
CA ASP A 1005 -10.90 -23.90 -2.16
C ASP A 1005 -10.07 -24.92 -1.32
N PRO A 1006 -10.67 -26.06 -0.92
CA PRO A 1006 -10.01 -27.02 -0.04
C PRO A 1006 -8.90 -27.84 -0.73
N VAL A 1007 -8.83 -27.80 -2.06
CA VAL A 1007 -7.91 -28.61 -2.88
C VAL A 1007 -6.80 -27.77 -3.49
N GLY A 1008 -7.05 -26.47 -3.74
CA GLY A 1008 -6.10 -25.56 -4.37
C GLY A 1008 -5.91 -25.86 -5.85
N HIS A 1009 -6.99 -25.77 -6.64
CA HIS A 1009 -6.95 -26.03 -8.07
C HIS A 1009 -6.10 -24.98 -8.82
N SER A 1010 -5.53 -25.37 -9.97
CA SER A 1010 -5.02 -24.40 -10.94
C SER A 1010 -6.18 -23.82 -11.73
N CYS A 1011 -6.42 -22.52 -11.53
CA CYS A 1011 -7.59 -21.82 -12.07
C CYS A 1011 -7.20 -20.78 -13.12
N ALA A 1012 -5.91 -20.69 -13.42
CA ALA A 1012 -5.40 -19.84 -14.47
C ALA A 1012 -5.66 -20.46 -15.84
N ARG A 1013 -4.99 -19.95 -16.87
CA ARG A 1013 -5.11 -20.42 -18.25
C ARG A 1013 -4.34 -21.70 -18.55
N GLY A 1014 -3.82 -22.44 -17.57
CA GLY A 1014 -3.02 -23.64 -17.81
C GLY A 1014 -3.85 -24.82 -18.35
N ASP A 1015 -3.18 -25.82 -18.93
CA ASP A 1015 -3.83 -27.09 -19.35
C ASP A 1015 -4.27 -27.96 -18.15
N ASP A 1016 -3.80 -27.59 -16.96
CA ASP A 1016 -4.18 -28.13 -15.67
C ASP A 1016 -5.49 -27.53 -15.11
N ASN A 1017 -6.06 -26.50 -15.75
CA ASN A 1017 -7.39 -25.99 -15.40
C ASN A 1017 -8.47 -26.96 -15.88
N ASN A 1018 -8.90 -27.82 -14.95
CA ASN A 1018 -9.90 -28.84 -15.19
C ASN A 1018 -11.26 -28.51 -14.55
N VAL A 1019 -11.51 -27.26 -14.14
CA VAL A 1019 -12.78 -26.84 -13.54
C VAL A 1019 -13.62 -25.97 -14.46
N GLY A 1020 -13.02 -25.36 -15.49
CA GLY A 1020 -13.73 -24.58 -16.52
C GLY A 1020 -14.03 -23.13 -16.18
N PHE A 1021 -13.41 -22.60 -15.12
CA PHE A 1021 -13.53 -21.20 -14.70
C PHE A 1021 -12.13 -20.56 -14.71
N TYR A 1022 -12.05 -19.28 -15.09
CA TYR A 1022 -10.80 -18.52 -15.13
C TYR A 1022 -10.69 -17.62 -13.91
N GLU A 1023 -9.68 -17.87 -13.07
CA GLU A 1023 -9.37 -17.13 -11.83
C GLU A 1023 -10.63 -16.84 -11.00
N SER A 1024 -11.60 -17.75 -11.04
CA SER A 1024 -12.93 -17.56 -10.48
C SER A 1024 -13.50 -18.91 -10.14
N SER A 1025 -14.44 -18.93 -9.21
CA SER A 1025 -15.22 -20.12 -8.90
C SER A 1025 -16.53 -20.17 -9.69
N SER A 1026 -17.15 -21.37 -9.75
CA SER A 1026 -18.53 -21.51 -10.20
C SER A 1026 -19.49 -20.70 -9.33
N TRP A 1027 -19.19 -20.56 -8.03
CA TRP A 1027 -19.96 -19.71 -7.13
C TRP A 1027 -19.96 -18.25 -7.59
N GLU A 1028 -18.78 -17.71 -7.84
CA GLU A 1028 -18.60 -16.31 -8.22
C GLU A 1028 -19.15 -16.02 -9.62
N MET A 1029 -18.83 -16.85 -10.62
CA MET A 1029 -19.33 -16.67 -11.99
C MET A 1029 -20.85 -16.83 -12.10
N SER A 1030 -21.50 -17.54 -11.15
CA SER A 1030 -22.96 -17.64 -11.11
C SER A 1030 -23.66 -16.29 -10.91
N PHE A 1031 -22.96 -15.26 -10.42
CA PHE A 1031 -23.48 -13.90 -10.30
C PHE A 1031 -23.23 -13.01 -11.53
N PHE A 1032 -22.51 -13.49 -12.55
CA PHE A 1032 -22.06 -12.66 -13.66
C PHE A 1032 -23.00 -12.74 -14.86
N ALA A 1033 -23.91 -11.77 -14.99
CA ALA A 1033 -24.58 -11.49 -16.27
C ALA A 1033 -25.10 -10.04 -16.25
N PRO A 1034 -24.22 -9.02 -16.32
CA PRO A 1034 -24.62 -7.62 -16.16
C PRO A 1034 -25.71 -7.18 -17.15
N GLN A 1035 -25.82 -7.84 -18.31
CA GLN A 1035 -26.89 -7.63 -19.28
C GLN A 1035 -28.27 -8.17 -18.87
N SER A 1036 -28.33 -9.11 -17.92
CA SER A 1036 -29.51 -9.92 -17.61
C SER A 1036 -29.56 -10.37 -16.13
N MET A 1037 -29.32 -9.43 -15.22
CA MET A 1037 -29.28 -9.73 -13.78
C MET A 1037 -30.63 -10.18 -13.23
N SER A 1038 -31.76 -9.72 -13.78
CA SER A 1038 -33.09 -10.21 -13.32
C SER A 1038 -33.29 -11.71 -13.61
N THR A 1039 -32.66 -12.24 -14.66
CA THR A 1039 -32.62 -13.68 -14.96
C THR A 1039 -31.75 -14.42 -13.95
N ILE A 1040 -30.61 -13.86 -13.55
CA ILE A 1040 -29.79 -14.44 -12.46
C ILE A 1040 -30.59 -14.50 -11.16
N VAL A 1041 -31.27 -13.41 -10.77
CA VAL A 1041 -32.15 -13.39 -9.58
C VAL A 1041 -33.22 -14.48 -9.67
N ARG A 1042 -33.88 -14.64 -10.82
CA ARG A 1042 -34.87 -15.70 -11.04
C ARG A 1042 -34.27 -17.10 -10.99
N LEU A 1043 -33.14 -17.34 -11.65
CA LEU A 1043 -32.45 -18.63 -11.68
C LEU A 1043 -31.99 -19.07 -10.27
N MET A 1044 -31.67 -18.10 -9.41
CA MET A 1044 -31.29 -18.33 -8.02
C MET A 1044 -32.46 -18.52 -7.05
N GLY A 1045 -33.72 -18.43 -7.52
CA GLY A 1045 -34.91 -18.66 -6.70
C GLY A 1045 -35.58 -17.37 -6.17
N GLY A 1046 -35.41 -16.24 -6.86
CA GLY A 1046 -36.04 -14.96 -6.53
C GLY A 1046 -35.20 -14.07 -5.62
N GLU A 1047 -35.70 -12.85 -5.36
CA GLU A 1047 -34.96 -11.78 -4.66
C GLU A 1047 -34.47 -12.19 -3.27
N GLU A 1048 -35.32 -12.81 -2.46
CA GLU A 1048 -34.97 -13.23 -1.09
C GLU A 1048 -33.83 -14.25 -1.11
N THR A 1049 -33.96 -15.30 -1.91
CA THR A 1049 -32.91 -16.33 -2.05
C THR A 1049 -31.63 -15.74 -2.63
N PHE A 1050 -31.74 -14.83 -3.60
CA PHE A 1050 -30.60 -14.14 -4.18
C PHE A 1050 -29.81 -13.35 -3.12
N ILE A 1051 -30.49 -12.56 -2.30
CA ILE A 1051 -29.87 -11.81 -1.19
C ILE A 1051 -29.17 -12.76 -0.22
N GLN A 1052 -29.82 -13.86 0.17
CA GLN A 1052 -29.22 -14.87 1.04
C GLN A 1052 -27.95 -15.48 0.43
N ARG A 1053 -27.94 -15.73 -0.89
CA ARG A 1053 -26.75 -16.24 -1.59
C ARG A 1053 -25.62 -15.24 -1.62
N VAL A 1054 -25.91 -13.96 -1.89
CA VAL A 1054 -24.87 -12.91 -1.85
C VAL A 1054 -24.31 -12.76 -0.43
N ASP A 1055 -25.15 -12.73 0.61
CA ASP A 1055 -24.70 -12.69 2.00
C ASP A 1055 -23.88 -13.93 2.40
N HIS A 1056 -24.29 -15.11 1.91
CA HIS A 1056 -23.57 -16.35 2.10
C HIS A 1056 -22.20 -16.32 1.43
N TYR A 1057 -22.14 -15.83 0.18
CA TYR A 1057 -20.91 -15.66 -0.58
C TYR A 1057 -19.85 -14.87 0.21
N PHE A 1058 -20.24 -13.74 0.79
CA PHE A 1058 -19.35 -12.95 1.63
C PHE A 1058 -19.05 -13.61 2.99
N SER A 1059 -20.04 -14.15 3.69
CA SER A 1059 -19.86 -14.67 5.05
C SER A 1059 -19.05 -15.96 5.11
N LYS A 1060 -19.10 -16.79 4.06
CA LYS A 1060 -18.26 -17.98 3.91
C LYS A 1060 -16.81 -17.67 3.55
N GLY A 1061 -16.53 -16.48 3.02
CA GLY A 1061 -15.20 -16.10 2.58
C GLY A 1061 -14.90 -16.46 1.12
N TYR A 1062 -15.93 -16.63 0.28
CA TYR A 1062 -15.74 -16.85 -1.15
C TYR A 1062 -15.31 -15.58 -1.90
N PHE A 1063 -15.63 -14.40 -1.37
CA PHE A 1063 -15.27 -13.11 -1.97
C PHE A 1063 -13.78 -12.78 -1.87
N GLN A 1064 -13.17 -12.40 -2.99
CA GLN A 1064 -11.81 -11.87 -3.09
C GLN A 1064 -11.83 -10.46 -3.66
N ALA A 1065 -11.47 -9.46 -2.84
CA ALA A 1065 -11.54 -8.06 -3.26
C ALA A 1065 -10.53 -7.69 -4.36
N GLY A 1066 -9.39 -8.39 -4.41
CA GLY A 1066 -8.31 -8.14 -5.36
C GLY A 1066 -8.40 -8.98 -6.64
N ASN A 1067 -9.61 -9.33 -7.08
CA ASN A 1067 -9.84 -10.14 -8.27
C ASN A 1067 -11.09 -9.65 -9.03
N GLU A 1068 -10.99 -9.57 -10.35
CA GLU A 1068 -11.90 -8.86 -11.26
C GLU A 1068 -13.32 -9.43 -11.35
N PRO A 1069 -13.54 -10.76 -11.35
CA PRO A 1069 -14.89 -11.34 -11.34
C PRO A 1069 -15.73 -10.91 -10.12
N SER A 1070 -15.08 -10.54 -9.01
CA SER A 1070 -15.73 -10.12 -7.78
C SER A 1070 -16.23 -8.66 -7.80
N PHE A 1071 -15.78 -7.81 -8.72
CA PHE A 1071 -16.00 -6.35 -8.67
C PHE A 1071 -17.47 -5.93 -8.61
N ALA A 1072 -18.34 -6.64 -9.35
CA ALA A 1072 -19.75 -6.31 -9.45
C ALA A 1072 -20.59 -6.88 -8.28
N VAL A 1073 -20.10 -7.91 -7.58
CA VAL A 1073 -20.88 -8.64 -6.57
C VAL A 1073 -21.36 -7.76 -5.41
N PRO A 1074 -20.55 -6.81 -4.86
CA PRO A 1074 -21.02 -5.88 -3.83
C PRO A 1074 -22.21 -5.02 -4.26
N TRP A 1075 -22.38 -4.79 -5.57
CA TRP A 1075 -23.44 -3.99 -6.16
C TRP A 1075 -24.65 -4.82 -6.59
N ALA A 1076 -24.56 -6.14 -6.52
CA ALA A 1076 -25.59 -7.04 -7.00
C ALA A 1076 -26.93 -6.88 -6.24
N TYR A 1077 -26.91 -6.42 -4.99
CA TYR A 1077 -28.12 -6.17 -4.22
C TYR A 1077 -29.05 -5.13 -4.84
N HIS A 1078 -28.54 -4.22 -5.68
CA HIS A 1078 -29.36 -3.27 -6.44
C HIS A 1078 -30.40 -3.96 -7.31
N TYR A 1079 -30.06 -5.11 -7.88
CA TYR A 1079 -30.96 -5.90 -8.73
C TYR A 1079 -32.00 -6.71 -7.95
N ALA A 1080 -31.84 -6.81 -6.62
CA ALA A 1080 -32.85 -7.34 -5.69
C ALA A 1080 -33.49 -6.22 -4.85
N ASN A 1081 -33.47 -4.99 -5.37
CA ASN A 1081 -34.11 -3.82 -4.76
C ASN A 1081 -33.57 -3.47 -3.35
N ARG A 1082 -32.30 -3.82 -3.04
CA ARG A 1082 -31.66 -3.63 -1.73
C ARG A 1082 -30.33 -2.85 -1.78
N PRO A 1083 -30.33 -1.60 -2.30
CA PRO A 1083 -29.11 -0.78 -2.37
C PRO A 1083 -28.53 -0.43 -0.99
N ASP A 1084 -29.32 -0.56 0.08
CA ASP A 1084 -28.89 -0.41 1.46
C ASP A 1084 -27.81 -1.42 1.86
N LEU A 1085 -27.95 -2.68 1.42
CA LEU A 1085 -26.95 -3.72 1.66
C LEU A 1085 -25.66 -3.45 0.89
N THR A 1086 -25.76 -2.92 -0.35
CA THR A 1086 -24.59 -2.45 -1.10
C THR A 1086 -23.85 -1.35 -0.35
N ALA A 1087 -24.56 -0.38 0.24
CA ALA A 1087 -23.93 0.72 0.98
C ALA A 1087 -23.08 0.23 2.16
N LEU A 1088 -23.59 -0.74 2.93
CA LEU A 1088 -22.82 -1.40 4.00
C LEU A 1088 -21.67 -2.22 3.45
N ARG A 1089 -21.92 -3.01 2.39
CA ARG A 1089 -20.95 -3.94 1.82
C ARG A 1089 -19.74 -3.22 1.24
N VAL A 1090 -19.97 -2.20 0.42
CA VAL A 1090 -18.90 -1.38 -0.18
C VAL A 1090 -18.10 -0.68 0.91
N ARG A 1091 -18.75 -0.16 1.96
CA ARG A 1091 -18.04 0.47 3.09
C ARG A 1091 -17.08 -0.50 3.78
N GLY A 1092 -17.55 -1.71 4.08
CA GLY A 1092 -16.75 -2.76 4.67
C GLY A 1092 -15.60 -3.22 3.76
N ILE A 1093 -15.84 -3.34 2.46
CA ILE A 1093 -14.81 -3.76 1.49
C ILE A 1093 -13.71 -2.71 1.36
N VAL A 1094 -14.08 -1.43 1.21
CA VAL A 1094 -13.10 -0.34 1.03
C VAL A 1094 -12.16 -0.28 2.23
N TYR A 1095 -12.68 -0.18 3.45
CA TYR A 1095 -11.82 -0.04 4.64
C TYR A 1095 -11.07 -1.33 5.02
N LYS A 1096 -11.55 -2.52 4.65
CA LYS A 1096 -10.84 -3.77 4.91
C LYS A 1096 -9.66 -3.98 3.95
N ASN A 1097 -9.78 -3.51 2.70
CA ASN A 1097 -8.90 -3.92 1.62
C ASN A 1097 -8.04 -2.79 1.04
N PHE A 1098 -8.42 -1.53 1.25
CA PHE A 1098 -7.75 -0.38 0.69
C PHE A 1098 -7.23 0.55 1.79
N ASN A 1099 -5.99 1.02 1.64
CA ASN A 1099 -5.38 2.00 2.53
C ASN A 1099 -4.26 2.76 1.80
N THR A 1100 -3.67 3.75 2.45
CA THR A 1100 -2.65 4.63 1.85
C THR A 1100 -1.22 4.10 2.01
N GLY A 1101 -1.04 2.93 2.61
CA GLY A 1101 0.26 2.29 2.77
C GLY A 1101 0.72 1.52 1.53
N ILE A 1102 1.94 0.99 1.60
CA ILE A 1102 2.58 0.27 0.48
C ILE A 1102 1.82 -1.00 0.06
N GLY A 1103 1.12 -1.66 0.99
CA GLY A 1103 0.22 -2.79 0.73
C GLY A 1103 -1.25 -2.35 0.65
N GLY A 1104 -1.48 -1.13 0.16
CA GLY A 1104 -2.76 -0.44 0.21
C GLY A 1104 -3.81 -0.88 -0.81
N ILE A 1105 -3.54 -1.92 -1.60
CA ILE A 1105 -4.50 -2.56 -2.50
C ILE A 1105 -4.48 -4.09 -2.30
N PRO A 1106 -5.63 -4.77 -2.48
CA PRO A 1106 -5.79 -6.17 -2.05
C PRO A 1106 -5.25 -7.24 -3.02
N GLY A 1107 -4.80 -6.84 -4.20
CA GLY A 1107 -4.28 -7.68 -5.26
C GLY A 1107 -3.46 -6.84 -6.22
N ASN A 1108 -3.21 -7.36 -7.43
CA ASN A 1108 -2.63 -6.59 -8.52
C ASN A 1108 -3.51 -5.34 -8.81
N ASP A 1109 -2.89 -4.26 -9.29
CA ASP A 1109 -3.66 -3.08 -9.74
C ASP A 1109 -4.29 -3.30 -11.12
N ASP A 1110 -3.77 -4.29 -11.87
CA ASP A 1110 -4.23 -4.79 -13.17
C ASP A 1110 -4.52 -3.67 -14.17
N SER A 1111 -3.46 -2.94 -14.50
CA SER A 1111 -3.52 -1.79 -15.41
C SER A 1111 -4.52 -0.72 -14.97
N GLY A 1112 -4.65 -0.47 -13.67
CA GLY A 1112 -5.55 0.53 -13.09
C GLY A 1112 -6.98 0.03 -12.84
N ALA A 1113 -7.31 -1.23 -13.09
CA ALA A 1113 -8.66 -1.77 -12.86
C ALA A 1113 -9.07 -1.67 -11.38
N MET A 1114 -8.15 -1.98 -10.47
CA MET A 1114 -8.38 -1.87 -9.03
C MET A 1114 -8.46 -0.41 -8.56
N ALA A 1115 -7.62 0.46 -9.14
CA ALA A 1115 -7.68 1.89 -8.92
C ALA A 1115 -9.03 2.49 -9.35
N ALA A 1116 -9.52 2.13 -10.53
CA ALA A 1116 -10.82 2.55 -11.06
C ALA A 1116 -11.98 2.03 -10.22
N LEU A 1117 -11.93 0.77 -9.76
CA LEU A 1117 -12.92 0.21 -8.84
C LEU A 1117 -13.03 1.06 -7.57
N LEU A 1118 -11.89 1.35 -6.94
CA LEU A 1118 -11.86 2.17 -5.73
C LEU A 1118 -12.41 3.57 -6.01
N ALA A 1119 -12.01 4.23 -7.12
CA ALA A 1119 -12.51 5.55 -7.46
C ALA A 1119 -14.04 5.54 -7.63
N PHE A 1120 -14.60 4.54 -8.32
CA PHE A 1120 -16.05 4.35 -8.41
C PHE A 1120 -16.72 4.23 -7.04
N HIS A 1121 -16.20 3.36 -6.15
CA HIS A 1121 -16.70 3.23 -4.79
C HIS A 1121 -16.68 4.55 -4.00
N LEU A 1122 -15.58 5.30 -4.07
CA LEU A 1122 -15.44 6.58 -3.35
C LEU A 1122 -16.42 7.65 -3.85
N LEU A 1123 -16.65 7.70 -5.17
CA LEU A 1123 -17.65 8.58 -5.78
C LEU A 1123 -19.10 8.09 -5.52
N GLY A 1124 -19.29 6.87 -5.00
CA GLY A 1124 -20.61 6.29 -4.82
C GLY A 1124 -21.28 5.91 -6.13
N LEU A 1125 -20.50 5.47 -7.12
CA LEU A 1125 -20.97 5.06 -8.44
C LEU A 1125 -20.42 3.68 -8.81
N TYR A 1126 -21.05 2.99 -9.77
CA TYR A 1126 -20.48 1.79 -10.41
C TYR A 1126 -21.02 1.59 -11.83
N PRO A 1127 -20.18 1.26 -12.83
CA PRO A 1127 -20.62 1.16 -14.22
C PRO A 1127 -21.29 -0.19 -14.54
N VAL A 1128 -22.29 -0.17 -15.41
CA VAL A 1128 -22.83 -1.38 -16.05
C VAL A 1128 -22.30 -1.46 -17.49
N PRO A 1129 -21.44 -2.44 -17.83
CA PRO A 1129 -20.76 -2.51 -19.12
C PRO A 1129 -21.70 -2.57 -20.34
N SER A 1130 -21.31 -1.92 -21.42
CA SER A 1130 -22.07 -1.74 -22.68
C SER A 1130 -23.43 -1.09 -22.50
N THR A 1131 -23.60 -0.23 -21.49
CA THR A 1131 -24.85 0.50 -21.24
C THR A 1131 -24.57 1.94 -20.83
N THR A 1132 -25.60 2.78 -20.74
CA THR A 1132 -25.48 4.10 -20.11
C THR A 1132 -25.74 4.07 -18.60
N GLN A 1133 -26.05 2.94 -17.97
CA GLN A 1133 -26.39 2.92 -16.55
C GLN A 1133 -25.15 2.97 -15.65
N LEU A 1134 -25.17 3.91 -14.70
CA LEU A 1134 -24.28 3.95 -13.54
C LEU A 1134 -25.13 3.65 -12.31
N LEU A 1135 -24.78 2.60 -11.56
CA LEU A 1135 -25.41 2.31 -10.27
C LEU A 1135 -25.01 3.39 -9.26
N ILE A 1136 -25.95 3.80 -8.42
CA ILE A 1136 -25.76 4.81 -7.37
C ILE A 1136 -25.63 4.10 -6.02
N GLY A 1137 -24.54 4.37 -5.32
CA GLY A 1137 -24.29 3.92 -3.96
C GLY A 1137 -24.25 5.08 -2.98
N SER A 1138 -23.72 4.81 -1.79
CA SER A 1138 -23.45 5.84 -0.77
C SER A 1138 -22.04 6.40 -0.98
N PRO A 1139 -21.86 7.70 -1.32
CA PRO A 1139 -20.52 8.25 -1.54
C PRO A 1139 -19.65 8.30 -0.27
N PHE A 1140 -18.33 8.42 -0.46
CA PHE A 1140 -17.36 8.65 0.63
C PHE A 1140 -17.01 10.13 0.80
N LEU A 1141 -17.56 10.97 -0.08
CA LEU A 1141 -17.29 12.40 -0.17
C LEU A 1141 -18.58 13.17 0.07
N SER A 1142 -18.50 14.32 0.73
CA SER A 1142 -19.63 15.23 0.90
C SER A 1142 -20.01 15.94 -0.40
N SER A 1143 -19.04 16.16 -1.30
CA SER A 1143 -19.26 16.64 -2.66
C SER A 1143 -18.06 16.38 -3.56
N TYR A 1144 -18.31 16.26 -4.87
CA TYR A 1144 -17.28 16.26 -5.91
C TYR A 1144 -17.82 16.87 -7.20
N THR A 1145 -16.93 17.39 -8.03
CA THR A 1145 -17.25 17.93 -9.35
C THR A 1145 -16.54 17.13 -10.44
N LEU A 1146 -17.30 16.63 -11.41
CA LEU A 1146 -16.79 15.97 -12.61
C LEU A 1146 -16.70 16.97 -13.75
N THR A 1147 -15.59 16.94 -14.49
CA THR A 1147 -15.40 17.69 -15.72
C THR A 1147 -15.12 16.73 -16.88
N ASN A 1148 -16.02 16.71 -17.87
CA ASN A 1148 -15.90 15.90 -19.08
C ASN A 1148 -15.75 16.84 -20.29
N THR A 1149 -14.59 16.79 -20.95
CA THR A 1149 -14.27 17.69 -22.08
C THR A 1149 -14.17 16.90 -23.38
N ILE A 1150 -15.22 16.97 -24.20
CA ILE A 1150 -15.20 16.43 -25.57
C ILE A 1150 -14.52 17.43 -26.49
N SER A 1151 -14.77 18.73 -26.34
CA SER A 1151 -14.04 19.81 -27.03
C SER A 1151 -14.16 21.11 -26.25
N PRO A 1152 -13.41 22.17 -26.60
CA PRO A 1152 -13.55 23.46 -25.93
C PRO A 1152 -14.99 24.00 -25.92
N SER A 1153 -15.81 23.66 -26.93
CA SER A 1153 -17.23 24.00 -27.01
C SER A 1153 -18.17 22.99 -26.33
N GLN A 1154 -17.70 21.78 -26.05
CA GLN A 1154 -18.46 20.69 -25.42
C GLN A 1154 -17.74 20.23 -24.16
N THR A 1155 -17.74 21.11 -23.16
CA THR A 1155 -17.26 20.81 -21.81
C THR A 1155 -18.46 20.74 -20.88
N PHE A 1156 -18.63 19.59 -20.24
CA PHE A 1156 -19.67 19.34 -19.27
C PHE A 1156 -19.09 19.33 -17.88
N LYS A 1157 -19.74 20.03 -16.95
CA LYS A 1157 -19.29 20.13 -15.56
C LYS A 1157 -20.48 19.91 -14.63
N THR A 1158 -20.41 18.83 -13.86
CA THR A 1158 -21.48 18.41 -12.96
C THR A 1158 -20.97 18.35 -11.53
N THR A 1159 -21.67 18.99 -10.61
CA THR A 1159 -21.40 18.83 -9.18
C THR A 1159 -22.32 17.79 -8.59
N VAL A 1160 -21.75 16.76 -7.98
CA VAL A 1160 -22.48 15.81 -7.15
C VAL A 1160 -22.34 16.25 -5.70
N ARG A 1161 -23.47 16.42 -5.00
CA ARG A 1161 -23.51 16.88 -3.61
C ARG A 1161 -24.31 15.93 -2.74
N VAL A 1162 -23.77 15.61 -1.57
CA VAL A 1162 -24.41 14.72 -0.61
C VAL A 1162 -25.10 15.53 0.49
N VAL A 1163 -26.43 15.47 0.56
CA VAL A 1163 -27.22 16.08 1.64
C VAL A 1163 -27.24 15.13 2.84
N ASN A 1164 -27.11 15.70 4.05
CA ASN A 1164 -27.00 14.98 5.31
C ASN A 1164 -25.78 14.05 5.41
N PHE A 1165 -24.71 14.35 4.66
CA PHE A 1165 -23.44 13.62 4.73
C PHE A 1165 -22.98 13.47 6.20
N ASP A 1166 -22.68 12.24 6.59
CA ASP A 1166 -22.32 11.89 7.96
C ASP A 1166 -20.93 11.25 7.98
N SER A 1167 -19.93 12.02 8.41
CA SER A 1167 -18.55 11.57 8.47
C SER A 1167 -18.33 10.38 9.42
N ARG A 1168 -19.28 10.09 10.33
CA ARG A 1168 -19.24 8.88 11.17
C ARG A 1168 -19.40 7.59 10.37
N THR A 1169 -19.83 7.68 9.10
CA THR A 1169 -19.91 6.53 8.18
C THR A 1169 -18.58 6.19 7.51
N LEU A 1170 -17.55 7.03 7.68
CA LEU A 1170 -16.21 6.81 7.13
C LEU A 1170 -15.39 5.82 7.96
N VAL A 1171 -15.98 4.64 8.20
CA VAL A 1171 -15.42 3.52 8.97
C VAL A 1171 -15.90 2.20 8.37
N GLN A 1172 -15.17 1.10 8.63
CA GLN A 1172 -15.49 -0.22 8.07
C GLN A 1172 -16.92 -0.70 8.37
N ALA A 1173 -17.42 -0.46 9.58
CA ALA A 1173 -18.75 -0.85 10.01
C ALA A 1173 -19.47 0.33 10.65
N PRO A 1174 -20.21 1.14 9.86
CA PRO A 1174 -20.98 2.26 10.39
C PRO A 1174 -21.99 1.82 11.45
N ALA A 1175 -22.11 2.60 12.52
CA ALA A 1175 -23.07 2.31 13.59
C ALA A 1175 -24.52 2.50 13.11
N ASN A 1176 -25.45 1.74 13.70
CA ASN A 1176 -26.87 1.93 13.38
C ASN A 1176 -27.31 3.37 13.73
N GLY A 1177 -28.15 3.97 12.89
CA GLY A 1177 -28.58 5.37 13.03
C GLY A 1177 -27.63 6.43 12.45
N THR A 1178 -26.56 6.05 11.74
CA THR A 1178 -25.80 7.01 10.90
C THR A 1178 -26.48 7.25 9.56
N ASN A 1179 -26.26 8.42 8.95
CA ASN A 1179 -26.82 8.73 7.63
C ASN A 1179 -25.99 8.10 6.50
N LEU A 1180 -26.19 6.81 6.26
CA LEU A 1180 -25.46 6.04 5.25
C LEU A 1180 -26.28 5.83 3.98
N TYR A 1181 -27.59 5.66 4.10
CA TYR A 1181 -28.43 5.06 3.06
C TYR A 1181 -29.05 6.13 2.16
N VAL A 1182 -29.01 5.91 0.85
CA VAL A 1182 -29.55 6.84 -0.14
C VAL A 1182 -31.09 6.91 -0.06
N GLN A 1183 -31.61 8.08 0.27
CA GLN A 1183 -33.03 8.37 0.46
C GLN A 1183 -33.68 8.99 -0.77
N SER A 1184 -32.94 9.83 -1.49
CA SER A 1184 -33.43 10.46 -2.71
C SER A 1184 -32.27 10.86 -3.59
N VAL A 1185 -32.54 10.92 -4.89
CA VAL A 1185 -31.63 11.47 -5.89
C VAL A 1185 -32.41 12.52 -6.66
N THR A 1186 -31.86 13.73 -6.79
CA THR A 1186 -32.42 14.78 -7.64
C THR A 1186 -31.39 15.28 -8.64
N VAL A 1187 -31.80 15.46 -9.90
CA VAL A 1187 -30.97 15.98 -10.98
C VAL A 1187 -31.53 17.35 -11.38
N ASP A 1188 -30.72 18.40 -11.25
CA ASP A 1188 -31.13 19.80 -11.49
C ASP A 1188 -32.46 20.18 -10.80
N GLY A 1189 -32.64 19.70 -9.56
CA GLY A 1189 -33.83 19.94 -8.74
C GLY A 1189 -35.03 19.05 -9.05
N VAL A 1190 -34.95 18.17 -10.06
CA VAL A 1190 -36.01 17.21 -10.41
C VAL A 1190 -35.70 15.86 -9.78
N ARG A 1191 -36.67 15.28 -9.07
CA ARG A 1191 -36.53 13.95 -8.44
C ARG A 1191 -36.32 12.88 -9.51
N SER A 1192 -35.28 12.06 -9.34
CA SER A 1192 -35.02 10.89 -10.16
C SER A 1192 -36.05 9.80 -9.86
N LYS A 1193 -36.42 9.03 -10.90
CA LYS A 1193 -37.30 7.85 -10.79
C LYS A 1193 -36.64 6.71 -10.01
N SER A 1194 -35.32 6.59 -10.16
CA SER A 1194 -34.51 5.60 -9.46
C SER A 1194 -33.51 6.29 -8.53
N ARG A 1195 -33.32 5.70 -7.36
CA ARG A 1195 -32.17 5.99 -6.49
C ARG A 1195 -31.04 4.96 -6.61
N CYS A 1196 -31.25 3.90 -7.39
CA CYS A 1196 -30.29 2.82 -7.60
C CYS A 1196 -29.41 3.03 -8.83
N TRP A 1197 -29.84 3.84 -9.79
CA TRP A 1197 -29.06 4.09 -10.99
C TRP A 1197 -29.34 5.48 -11.57
N ILE A 1198 -28.38 6.01 -12.32
CA ILE A 1198 -28.47 7.22 -13.12
C ILE A 1198 -27.95 6.92 -14.53
N ASP A 1199 -28.57 7.53 -15.53
CA ASP A 1199 -28.06 7.50 -16.91
C ASP A 1199 -26.79 8.37 -17.04
N PHE A 1200 -25.81 7.86 -17.77
CA PHE A 1200 -24.48 8.45 -17.95
C PHE A 1200 -24.55 9.90 -18.45
N TRP A 1201 -25.37 10.19 -19.47
CA TRP A 1201 -25.50 11.54 -19.99
C TRP A 1201 -26.37 12.43 -19.12
N THR A 1202 -27.32 11.86 -18.39
CA THR A 1202 -28.06 12.57 -17.36
C THR A 1202 -27.12 13.06 -16.26
N LEU A 1203 -26.18 12.24 -15.81
CA LEU A 1203 -25.12 12.66 -14.89
C LEU A 1203 -24.31 13.79 -15.52
N LEU A 1204 -23.63 13.56 -16.64
CA LEU A 1204 -22.66 14.52 -17.19
C LEU A 1204 -23.29 15.83 -17.69
N ARG A 1205 -24.51 15.82 -18.23
CA ARG A 1205 -25.15 17.05 -18.77
C ARG A 1205 -25.87 17.87 -17.72
N SER A 1206 -26.06 17.35 -16.52
CA SER A 1206 -26.66 18.09 -15.42
C SER A 1206 -25.69 19.10 -14.81
N LYS A 1207 -26.21 20.18 -14.24
CA LYS A 1207 -25.40 21.10 -13.45
C LYS A 1207 -25.13 20.53 -12.06
N GLU A 1208 -26.16 19.95 -11.45
CA GLU A 1208 -26.11 19.38 -10.11
C GLU A 1208 -26.85 18.05 -10.02
N VAL A 1209 -26.21 17.07 -9.39
CA VAL A 1209 -26.86 15.86 -8.87
C VAL A 1209 -26.78 15.89 -7.35
N VAL A 1210 -27.92 15.76 -6.69
CA VAL A 1210 -28.00 15.74 -5.23
C VAL A 1210 -28.39 14.36 -4.77
N ILE A 1211 -27.55 13.76 -3.92
CA ILE A 1211 -27.79 12.49 -3.27
C ILE A 1211 -28.12 12.79 -1.81
N GLU A 1212 -29.35 12.56 -1.38
CA GLU A 1212 -29.72 12.70 0.03
C GLU A 1212 -29.50 11.37 0.74
N VAL A 1213 -28.71 11.38 1.82
CA VAL A 1213 -28.52 10.20 2.67
C VAL A 1213 -29.28 10.34 3.99
N GLY A 1214 -29.58 9.20 4.62
CA GLY A 1214 -30.34 9.13 5.86
C GLY A 1214 -30.11 7.82 6.60
N GLN A 1215 -30.77 7.69 7.75
CA GLN A 1215 -30.69 6.49 8.59
C GLN A 1215 -31.41 5.30 7.94
N ASP A 1216 -31.17 4.10 8.49
CA ASP A 1216 -31.87 2.87 8.07
C ASP A 1216 -33.37 3.03 8.35
N PRO A 1217 -34.23 3.02 7.33
CA PRO A 1217 -35.66 3.19 7.55
C PRO A 1217 -36.37 1.87 7.89
N GLY A 1218 -35.72 0.71 7.73
CA GLY A 1218 -36.37 -0.59 7.76
C GLY A 1218 -37.31 -0.79 6.55
N VAL A 1219 -37.08 -1.87 5.79
CA VAL A 1219 -37.91 -2.45 4.69
C VAL A 1219 -38.37 -1.54 3.52
N GLU A 1220 -38.49 -0.22 3.67
CA GLU A 1220 -39.18 0.68 2.70
C GLU A 1220 -38.27 1.54 1.80
N VAL A 1221 -36.93 1.42 1.86
CA VAL A 1221 -36.02 2.19 0.99
C VAL A 1221 -35.31 1.31 -0.04
N GLY A 1222 -36.13 0.77 -0.96
CA GLY A 1222 -35.65 0.16 -2.21
C GLY A 1222 -35.25 1.21 -3.25
N CYS A 1223 -35.04 0.77 -4.48
CA CYS A 1223 -34.64 1.59 -5.62
C CYS A 1223 -35.66 2.68 -6.01
N GLY A 1224 -36.93 2.52 -5.63
CA GLY A 1224 -38.05 3.41 -5.96
C GLY A 1224 -39.35 2.62 -6.06
N THR A 1225 -40.48 3.31 -6.16
CA THR A 1225 -41.83 2.70 -6.25
C THR A 1225 -42.40 2.71 -7.66
N GLU A 1226 -41.69 3.28 -8.62
CA GLU A 1226 -42.11 3.36 -10.04
C GLU A 1226 -41.52 2.21 -10.85
N ASP A 1227 -42.22 1.81 -11.92
CA ASP A 1227 -41.71 0.86 -12.90
C ASP A 1227 -40.38 1.36 -13.49
N GLY A 1228 -39.36 0.49 -13.51
CA GLY A 1228 -38.01 0.83 -13.96
C GLY A 1228 -37.11 1.45 -12.87
N ALA A 1229 -37.55 1.45 -11.60
CA ALA A 1229 -36.71 1.91 -10.49
C ALA A 1229 -35.47 1.02 -10.26
N VAL A 1230 -35.60 -0.30 -10.37
CA VAL A 1230 -34.44 -1.21 -10.33
C VAL A 1230 -33.58 -1.05 -11.60
N PRO A 1231 -32.26 -1.35 -11.53
CA PRO A 1231 -31.42 -1.30 -12.73
C PRO A 1231 -31.96 -2.23 -13.84
N ALA A 1232 -31.70 -1.87 -15.09
CA ALA A 1232 -32.31 -2.52 -16.23
C ALA A 1232 -31.74 -3.94 -16.45
N SER A 1233 -32.54 -4.81 -17.06
CA SER A 1233 -32.16 -6.14 -17.56
C SER A 1233 -32.87 -6.41 -18.88
N LEU A 1234 -32.19 -7.09 -19.80
CA LEU A 1234 -32.63 -7.25 -21.20
C LEU A 1234 -34.04 -7.88 -21.34
N GLU A 1235 -34.31 -8.94 -20.59
CA GLU A 1235 -35.56 -9.70 -20.55
C GLU A 1235 -36.75 -8.93 -19.96
N ALA A 1236 -36.48 -7.85 -19.24
CA ALA A 1236 -37.50 -6.95 -18.71
C ALA A 1236 -37.81 -5.78 -19.68
N GLY A 1237 -37.32 -5.83 -20.92
CA GLY A 1237 -37.40 -4.74 -21.89
C GLY A 1237 -36.39 -3.61 -21.63
N GLY A 1238 -35.42 -3.84 -20.74
CA GLY A 1238 -34.35 -2.91 -20.42
C GLY A 1238 -33.40 -2.68 -21.60
N PHE A 1239 -32.81 -1.47 -21.66
CA PHE A 1239 -31.84 -1.07 -22.68
C PHE A 1239 -32.40 -0.97 -24.13
N GLY A 1240 -33.72 -0.88 -24.31
CA GLY A 1240 -34.40 -0.74 -25.60
C GLY A 1240 -34.89 -2.07 -26.21
N GLU A 1241 -35.67 -2.04 -27.29
CA GLU A 1241 -36.09 -3.23 -28.06
C GLU A 1241 -34.95 -3.75 -28.96
N PRO A 1242 -34.91 -5.05 -29.33
CA PRO A 1242 -35.90 -6.13 -29.13
C PRO A 1242 -35.75 -6.91 -27.82
N ILE A 1243 -36.87 -7.48 -27.31
CA ILE A 1243 -36.92 -8.41 -26.16
C ILE A 1243 -36.49 -9.84 -26.58
N PRO A 1244 -35.78 -10.61 -25.71
CA PRO A 1244 -35.36 -11.98 -26.03
C PRO A 1244 -36.53 -12.96 -26.24
N ALA A 1245 -36.39 -13.88 -27.21
CA ALA A 1245 -37.44 -14.86 -27.52
C ALA A 1245 -37.46 -16.10 -26.59
N ARG A 1246 -36.40 -16.34 -25.79
CA ARG A 1246 -36.13 -17.63 -25.11
C ARG A 1246 -36.29 -17.64 -23.59
N VAL A 1247 -37.03 -16.72 -22.98
CA VAL A 1247 -37.07 -16.55 -21.50
C VAL A 1247 -37.88 -17.65 -20.76
N ASN A 1248 -38.43 -18.66 -21.45
CA ASN A 1248 -39.01 -19.85 -20.79
C ASN A 1248 -38.00 -21.01 -20.78
N PRO A 1249 -37.43 -21.39 -19.61
CA PRO A 1249 -36.64 -22.62 -19.52
C PRO A 1249 -37.52 -23.86 -19.77
N PRO A 1250 -36.95 -24.99 -20.25
CA PRO A 1250 -37.73 -26.17 -20.63
C PRO A 1250 -38.52 -26.90 -19.53
N ASN A 1251 -38.45 -26.52 -18.25
CA ASN A 1251 -39.12 -27.24 -17.16
C ASN A 1251 -39.63 -26.30 -16.05
N ALA A 1252 -40.57 -25.41 -16.39
CA ALA A 1252 -41.47 -24.81 -15.40
C ALA A 1252 -42.81 -25.58 -15.44
N GLN A 1253 -42.82 -26.76 -14.81
CA GLN A 1253 -44.00 -27.39 -14.19
C GLN A 1253 -43.68 -27.66 -12.74
#